data_AF-F9PJR7-F1
#
_entry.id   AF-F9PJR7-F1
#
_cell.length_a   1.000
_cell.length_b   1.000
_cell.length_c   1.000
_cell.angle_alpha   90.00
_cell.angle_beta   90.00
_cell.angle_gamma   90.00
#
_symmetry.space_group_name_H-M   'P 1'
#
loop_
_entity.id
_entity.type
_entity.pdbx_description
1 polymer ?
#
loop_
_entity_poly.entity_id
_entity_poly.type
_entity_poly.pdbx_seq_one_letter_code
_entity_poly.pdbx_strand_id
1 'polypeptide(L)'
;MCLHEHRGERLKGMGKKKRRRPTQRRATRPPADPHVQAVLNSVGAQLSLCAELLSAEDPSAHVEKRLADAIEDLAAAIAEFDPVRVVEVARIRCLPWSFLPQAGASEAGLTRAEVLALLAITGHGSLAGKAGPPASPEPPECQEPSCRDLRIQPITDAVHRRIEAVDAILHLEQTKALLDRDPEDEIGFITAKVRGAEVWMRNSSYPDQVEITVRELFTNEDVDQALRADLGFGVDEAFRALQGCHKIQVDRFSGRMNKWRDNMTGAMQAHPQGLNEEERTHWIGEWQNFWEPESQFITVSTQEVADYTGLDSAAVQAVFEFFKIDLSGSTPRSVIDAFAAGDNPLRTNPVIAGMDGRFMLVHDAHIVVAVREAFEQHLKGTQAWDKYQAHRGKVLEERTEAALTRVLPGATVLHGFEYYVPATEAEEAGPVEGYTKRVEGDNLFILDDVAIIVEDKAVAIAPAARAGDTRRLRNDLKRIIERAVSQARRLRDRIKADRGLRLHGVEWMDLSSVREIHIVAVSLEDLAATTTGTAELIKAGFIDKDCIAWTVSLHDLDLIVELIDHPSEFLLYLRRRTDPLTTVIYTASDELDLFLHFQQKGLYVEPDPDELRKQHPYLPAITAAERRRFKRQAPEYITSLTDQLDAWHRQRIVVESGSPHGAGEAAKLDFAKTFTVKKPTMGPSPLRELLDELKANRAFAWLSIGATLLSGAKTTQQRMARIPRDLLDDPFEDGRGRSVTIPMVDARGDGWVLAWITRPPSKDFDEFAHEISTYIQAKAHQWGMRRAAAFLYDEATHALGRTLYESHLGDLEPEVEAALSKLRPADALSAPRPPKTKGRARNRSSAKRKRKGGRC
;
A
#
# COMPACT_ATOMS: atom_id res chain seq x y z
N MET A 1 45.00 -14.09 43.76
CA MET A 1 45.87 -15.06 44.45
C MET A 1 46.66 -15.83 43.40
N CYS A 2 48.00 -15.84 43.54
CA CYS A 2 49.02 -16.78 43.02
C CYS A 2 48.95 -17.14 41.51
N LEU A 3 49.83 -16.71 40.59
CA LEU A 3 51.30 -16.88 40.48
C LEU A 3 51.82 -18.30 40.75
N HIS A 4 52.27 -18.99 39.69
CA HIS A 4 53.60 -19.64 39.50
C HIS A 4 53.59 -20.39 38.14
N GLU A 5 54.48 -20.04 37.19
CA GLU A 5 55.83 -20.62 36.96
C GLU A 5 55.79 -22.08 36.45
N HIS A 6 56.62 -22.58 35.55
CA HIS A 6 57.79 -22.08 34.82
C HIS A 6 58.12 -23.12 33.71
N ARG A 7 58.87 -22.68 32.68
CA ARG A 7 59.93 -23.37 31.90
C ARG A 7 59.63 -24.79 31.36
N GLY A 8 59.76 -25.12 30.08
CA GLY A 8 60.56 -24.53 29.01
C GLY A 8 61.55 -25.59 28.50
N GLU A 9 61.52 -25.92 27.20
CA GLU A 9 62.64 -26.60 26.54
C GLU A 9 62.57 -26.48 25.00
N ARG A 10 63.70 -26.78 24.37
CA ARG A 10 64.31 -26.07 23.24
C ARG A 10 64.11 -26.73 21.86
N LEU A 11 64.10 -25.84 20.86
CA LEU A 11 64.81 -25.87 19.55
C LEU A 11 64.42 -26.85 18.40
N LYS A 12 64.22 -26.17 17.25
CA LYS A 12 64.60 -26.49 15.85
C LYS A 12 63.73 -27.44 15.03
N GLY A 13 63.34 -26.95 13.85
CA GLY A 13 63.09 -27.80 12.67
C GLY A 13 61.98 -27.29 11.75
N MET A 14 62.36 -26.85 10.56
CA MET A 14 61.55 -26.30 9.48
C MET A 14 60.30 -27.12 9.08
N GLY A 15 59.20 -26.43 8.73
CA GLY A 15 58.08 -27.03 8.01
C GLY A 15 57.03 -26.00 7.56
N LYS A 16 56.87 -25.85 6.24
CA LYS A 16 55.87 -24.99 5.55
C LYS A 16 54.46 -25.16 6.16
N LYS A 17 53.87 -24.11 6.75
CA LYS A 17 52.45 -24.09 7.13
C LYS A 17 51.60 -23.30 6.13
N LYS A 18 50.75 -24.03 5.41
CA LYS A 18 49.60 -23.55 4.65
C LYS A 18 48.80 -22.56 5.52
N ARG A 19 48.58 -21.33 5.03
CA ARG A 19 47.56 -20.42 5.58
C ARG A 19 46.19 -21.08 5.41
N ARG A 20 45.62 -21.58 6.50
CA ARG A 20 44.21 -22.02 6.57
C ARG A 20 43.34 -20.79 6.27
N ARG A 21 42.43 -20.92 5.28
CA ARG A 21 41.32 -19.99 5.08
C ARG A 21 40.44 -20.01 6.34
N PRO A 22 39.95 -18.86 6.84
CA PRO A 22 38.95 -18.88 7.89
C PRO A 22 37.68 -19.54 7.36
N THR A 23 37.14 -20.46 8.14
CA THR A 23 35.85 -21.11 7.91
C THR A 23 34.77 -20.04 7.76
N GLN A 24 34.12 -20.00 6.59
CA GLN A 24 32.87 -19.27 6.40
C GLN A 24 31.91 -19.73 7.50
N ARG A 25 31.60 -18.83 8.44
CA ARG A 25 30.36 -18.95 9.21
C ARG A 25 29.24 -19.01 8.17
N ARG A 26 28.57 -20.16 8.07
CA ARG A 26 27.28 -20.29 7.41
C ARG A 26 26.43 -19.14 7.94
N ALA A 27 26.04 -18.21 7.06
CA ALA A 27 25.03 -17.24 7.40
C ALA A 27 23.81 -18.06 7.86
N THR A 28 23.47 -17.94 9.15
CA THR A 28 22.16 -18.33 9.64
C THR A 28 21.15 -17.63 8.74
N ARG A 29 20.33 -18.39 8.01
CA ARG A 29 19.18 -17.84 7.30
C ARG A 29 18.46 -16.92 8.29
N PRO A 30 18.10 -15.67 7.91
CA PRO A 30 17.20 -14.88 8.73
C PRO A 30 15.96 -15.74 9.04
N PRO A 31 15.35 -15.59 10.23
CA PRO A 31 14.09 -16.27 10.51
C PRO A 31 13.12 -15.99 9.36
N ALA A 32 12.39 -17.01 8.93
CA ALA A 32 11.38 -16.85 7.89
C ALA A 32 10.40 -15.76 8.35
N ASP A 33 10.11 -14.82 7.45
CA ASP A 33 9.12 -13.79 7.69
C ASP A 33 7.79 -14.47 8.09
N PRO A 34 7.19 -14.11 9.24
CA PRO A 34 5.98 -14.76 9.72
C PRO A 34 4.81 -14.64 8.74
N HIS A 35 4.71 -13.52 8.01
CA HIS A 35 3.69 -13.33 6.98
C HIS A 35 3.92 -14.26 5.79
N VAL A 36 5.17 -14.40 5.35
CA VAL A 36 5.55 -15.35 4.28
C VAL A 36 5.25 -16.79 4.70
N GLN A 37 5.53 -17.16 5.95
CA GLN A 37 5.23 -18.51 6.44
C GLN A 37 3.72 -18.77 6.52
N ALA A 38 2.92 -17.78 6.92
CA ALA A 38 1.47 -17.88 6.94
C ALA A 38 0.88 -18.07 5.53
N VAL A 39 1.34 -17.28 4.55
CA VAL A 39 0.93 -17.43 3.13
C VAL A 39 1.32 -18.81 2.59
N LEU A 40 2.55 -19.26 2.84
CA LEU A 40 3.00 -20.59 2.40
C LEU A 40 2.18 -21.73 3.02
N ASN A 41 1.81 -21.62 4.29
CA ASN A 41 0.97 -22.60 4.97
C ASN A 41 -0.44 -22.62 4.37
N SER A 42 -1.04 -21.44 4.14
CA SER A 42 -2.37 -21.30 3.53
C SER A 42 -2.42 -21.87 2.11
N VAL A 43 -1.49 -21.47 1.25
CA VAL A 43 -1.37 -21.99 -0.13
C VAL A 43 -1.10 -23.50 -0.12
N GLY A 44 -0.24 -23.99 0.76
CA GLY A 44 0.04 -25.41 0.92
C GLY A 44 -1.18 -26.23 1.33
N ALA A 45 -1.98 -25.71 2.27
CA ALA A 45 -3.23 -26.34 2.70
C ALA A 45 -4.26 -26.36 1.56
N GLN A 46 -4.43 -25.26 0.84
CA GLN A 46 -5.36 -25.17 -0.28
C GLN A 46 -4.97 -26.10 -1.43
N LEU A 47 -3.69 -26.19 -1.78
CA LEU A 47 -3.20 -27.13 -2.81
C LEU A 47 -3.41 -28.60 -2.39
N SER A 48 -3.21 -28.90 -1.12
CA SER A 48 -3.42 -30.24 -0.58
C SER A 48 -4.90 -30.62 -0.59
N LEU A 49 -5.78 -29.68 -0.22
CA LEU A 49 -7.23 -29.83 -0.31
C LEU A 49 -7.69 -30.03 -1.76
N CYS A 50 -7.22 -29.20 -2.70
CA CYS A 50 -7.51 -29.39 -4.13
C CYS A 50 -7.05 -30.76 -4.64
N ALA A 51 -5.83 -31.19 -4.28
CA ALA A 51 -5.29 -32.49 -4.71
C ALA A 51 -6.09 -33.67 -4.12
N GLU A 52 -6.52 -33.58 -2.86
CA GLU A 52 -7.40 -34.55 -2.21
C GLU A 52 -8.75 -34.62 -2.95
N LEU A 53 -9.40 -33.48 -3.19
CA LEU A 53 -10.71 -33.43 -3.81
C LEU A 53 -10.71 -33.90 -5.27
N LEU A 54 -9.67 -33.54 -6.03
CA LEU A 54 -9.47 -34.00 -7.41
C LEU A 54 -9.21 -35.52 -7.51
N SER A 55 -8.90 -36.19 -6.39
CA SER A 55 -8.71 -37.65 -6.36
C SER A 55 -10.04 -38.44 -6.26
N ALA A 56 -11.16 -37.75 -6.02
CA ALA A 56 -12.49 -38.35 -5.99
C ALA A 56 -13.02 -38.67 -7.40
N GLU A 57 -13.94 -39.65 -7.53
CA GLU A 57 -14.58 -39.99 -8.81
C GLU A 57 -15.45 -38.84 -9.35
N ASP A 58 -16.10 -38.08 -8.46
CA ASP A 58 -16.83 -36.84 -8.77
C ASP A 58 -16.43 -35.76 -7.75
N PRO A 59 -15.38 -34.97 -8.05
CA PRO A 59 -14.87 -33.92 -7.17
C PRO A 59 -15.94 -32.88 -6.80
N SER A 60 -16.78 -32.46 -7.76
CA SER A 60 -17.79 -31.43 -7.53
C SER A 60 -18.89 -31.91 -6.58
N ALA A 61 -19.43 -33.12 -6.80
CA ALA A 61 -20.42 -33.68 -5.88
C ALA A 61 -19.85 -33.97 -4.48
N HIS A 62 -18.57 -34.37 -4.41
CA HIS A 62 -17.90 -34.62 -3.13
C HIS A 62 -17.71 -33.33 -2.31
N VAL A 63 -17.31 -32.23 -2.96
CA VAL A 63 -17.21 -30.91 -2.30
C VAL A 63 -18.57 -30.44 -1.82
N GLU A 64 -19.61 -30.53 -2.65
CA GLU A 64 -20.96 -30.09 -2.28
C GLU A 64 -21.51 -30.81 -1.06
N LYS A 65 -21.31 -32.13 -0.99
CA LYS A 65 -21.73 -32.92 0.16
C LYS A 65 -21.00 -32.49 1.45
N ARG A 66 -19.66 -32.40 1.40
CA ARG A 66 -18.87 -31.99 2.58
C ARG A 66 -19.26 -30.61 3.08
N LEU A 67 -19.55 -29.70 2.16
CA LEU A 67 -19.97 -28.35 2.48
C LEU A 67 -21.36 -28.33 3.13
N ALA A 68 -22.33 -29.06 2.58
CA ALA A 68 -23.67 -29.20 3.16
C ALA A 68 -23.60 -29.78 4.59
N ASP A 69 -22.86 -30.87 4.78
CA ASP A 69 -22.68 -31.52 6.08
C ASP A 69 -22.05 -30.57 7.11
N ALA A 70 -21.02 -29.80 6.72
CA ALA A 70 -20.33 -28.87 7.61
C ALA A 70 -21.19 -27.66 8.02
N ILE A 71 -21.96 -27.10 7.07
CA ILE A 71 -22.88 -25.99 7.35
C ILE A 71 -24.00 -26.46 8.27
N GLU A 72 -24.56 -27.66 8.03
CA GLU A 72 -25.63 -28.22 8.86
C GLU A 72 -25.16 -28.50 10.29
N ASP A 73 -24.01 -29.15 10.49
CA ASP A 73 -23.47 -29.40 11.85
C ASP A 73 -23.22 -28.10 12.61
N LEU A 74 -22.62 -27.09 11.96
CA LEU A 74 -22.34 -25.80 12.61
C LEU A 74 -23.63 -25.04 12.93
N ALA A 75 -24.56 -24.94 11.98
CA ALA A 75 -25.82 -24.22 12.17
C ALA A 75 -26.68 -24.89 13.25
N ALA A 76 -26.83 -26.21 13.22
CA ALA A 76 -27.62 -26.95 14.19
C ALA A 76 -27.05 -26.82 15.62
N ALA A 77 -25.72 -26.79 15.76
CA ALA A 77 -25.06 -26.68 17.06
C ALA A 77 -25.25 -25.32 17.76
N ILE A 78 -25.60 -24.25 17.03
CA ILE A 78 -25.76 -22.91 17.60
C ILE A 78 -27.20 -22.38 17.54
N ALA A 79 -28.08 -23.03 16.75
CA ALA A 79 -29.41 -22.53 16.46
C ALA A 79 -30.34 -22.44 17.70
N GLU A 80 -30.12 -23.27 18.72
CA GLU A 80 -30.93 -23.27 19.95
C GLU A 80 -30.68 -22.04 20.86
N PHE A 81 -29.57 -21.32 20.64
CA PHE A 81 -29.19 -20.17 21.46
C PHE A 81 -29.68 -18.85 20.87
N ASP A 82 -29.83 -17.84 21.72
CA ASP A 82 -30.11 -16.46 21.30
C ASP A 82 -28.96 -15.96 20.40
N PRO A 83 -29.25 -15.54 19.15
CA PRO A 83 -28.22 -15.09 18.21
C PRO A 83 -27.28 -14.02 18.78
N VAL A 84 -27.78 -13.05 19.57
CA VAL A 84 -26.89 -11.99 20.11
C VAL A 84 -25.86 -12.55 21.10
N ARG A 85 -26.19 -13.63 21.83
CA ARG A 85 -25.26 -14.29 22.75
C ARG A 85 -24.21 -15.11 22.00
N VAL A 86 -24.60 -15.79 20.92
CA VAL A 86 -23.65 -16.49 20.03
C VAL A 86 -22.67 -15.50 19.40
N VAL A 87 -23.18 -14.36 18.93
CA VAL A 87 -22.37 -13.31 18.33
C VAL A 87 -21.39 -12.71 19.33
N GLU A 88 -21.79 -12.46 20.58
CA GLU A 88 -20.84 -11.98 21.59
C GLU A 88 -19.73 -13.00 21.85
N VAL A 89 -20.05 -14.28 22.05
CA VAL A 89 -19.04 -15.33 22.24
C VAL A 89 -18.08 -15.40 21.05
N ALA A 90 -18.61 -15.31 19.82
CA ALA A 90 -17.80 -15.27 18.61
C ALA A 90 -16.87 -14.04 18.58
N ARG A 91 -17.38 -12.83 18.86
CA ARG A 91 -16.58 -11.58 18.92
C ARG A 91 -15.45 -11.70 19.93
N ILE A 92 -15.79 -12.12 21.16
CA ILE A 92 -14.83 -12.29 22.26
C ILE A 92 -13.73 -13.29 21.86
N ARG A 93 -14.07 -14.40 21.23
CA ARG A 93 -13.11 -15.41 20.78
C ARG A 93 -12.16 -14.87 19.70
N CYS A 94 -12.60 -13.89 18.93
CA CYS A 94 -11.86 -13.29 17.83
C CYS A 94 -11.04 -12.04 18.24
N LEU A 95 -11.12 -11.61 19.51
CA LEU A 95 -10.27 -10.54 20.03
C LEU A 95 -8.79 -10.96 20.20
N PRO A 96 -7.82 -10.06 19.94
CA PRO A 96 -6.41 -10.27 20.26
C PRO A 96 -6.16 -10.21 21.77
N TRP A 97 -6.29 -11.34 22.46
CA TRP A 97 -6.01 -11.43 23.89
C TRP A 97 -4.50 -11.39 24.19
N SER A 98 -4.01 -10.28 24.74
CA SER A 98 -2.58 -10.04 25.02
C SER A 98 -1.96 -10.95 26.09
N PHE A 99 -2.75 -11.68 26.88
CA PHE A 99 -2.27 -12.62 27.91
C PHE A 99 -2.27 -14.09 27.47
N LEU A 100 -2.76 -14.41 26.26
CA LEU A 100 -2.66 -15.76 25.68
C LEU A 100 -1.45 -15.81 24.72
N PRO A 101 -0.41 -16.61 24.97
CA PRO A 101 0.87 -16.57 24.24
C PRO A 101 0.84 -16.95 22.75
N GLN A 102 -0.33 -17.08 22.12
CA GLN A 102 -0.49 -17.43 20.70
C GLN A 102 -1.62 -16.69 19.98
N ALA A 103 -2.30 -15.74 20.60
CA ALA A 103 -3.35 -14.97 19.93
C ALA A 103 -2.76 -13.77 19.16
N GLY A 104 -2.01 -14.04 18.09
CA GLY A 104 -1.98 -13.08 17.00
C GLY A 104 -3.41 -13.00 16.47
N ALA A 105 -4.10 -11.86 16.62
CA ALA A 105 -5.36 -11.69 15.89
C ALA A 105 -5.05 -11.83 14.40
N SER A 106 -5.51 -12.93 13.81
CA SER A 106 -5.55 -13.07 12.38
C SER A 106 -6.76 -12.30 11.85
N GLU A 107 -6.66 -11.72 10.67
CA GLU A 107 -7.79 -11.12 9.95
C GLU A 107 -8.99 -12.08 9.84
N ALA A 108 -8.74 -13.40 9.86
CA ALA A 108 -9.78 -14.43 9.85
C ALA A 108 -10.76 -14.36 11.05
N GLY A 109 -10.38 -13.73 12.17
CA GLY A 109 -11.28 -13.57 13.32
C GLY A 109 -12.57 -12.84 12.98
N LEU A 110 -12.50 -11.82 12.12
CA LEU A 110 -13.67 -11.04 11.74
C LEU A 110 -14.63 -11.83 10.85
N THR A 111 -14.09 -12.45 9.79
CA THR A 111 -14.84 -13.35 8.89
C THR A 111 -15.52 -14.48 9.66
N ARG A 112 -14.85 -15.06 10.68
CA ARG A 112 -15.43 -16.08 11.56
C ARG A 112 -16.64 -15.56 12.33
N ALA A 113 -16.53 -14.37 12.92
CA ALA A 113 -17.63 -13.76 13.68
C ALA A 113 -18.84 -13.45 12.79
N GLU A 114 -18.62 -13.00 11.56
CA GLU A 114 -19.68 -12.74 10.58
C GLU A 114 -20.42 -14.01 10.18
N VAL A 115 -19.68 -15.06 9.78
CA VAL A 115 -20.27 -16.35 9.38
C VAL A 115 -21.09 -16.94 10.53
N LEU A 116 -20.55 -16.90 11.76
CA LEU A 116 -21.27 -17.36 12.95
C LEU A 116 -22.52 -16.52 13.23
N ALA A 117 -22.47 -15.19 13.04
CA ALA A 117 -23.64 -14.33 13.20
C ALA A 117 -24.75 -14.70 12.21
N LEU A 118 -24.40 -14.86 10.92
CA LEU A 118 -25.33 -15.22 9.86
C LEU A 118 -25.97 -16.60 10.09
N LEU A 119 -25.17 -17.58 10.51
CA LEU A 119 -25.66 -18.93 10.83
C LEU A 119 -26.51 -18.95 12.10
N ALA A 120 -26.17 -18.16 13.11
CA ALA A 120 -26.97 -18.06 14.34
C ALA A 120 -28.36 -17.48 14.04
N ILE A 121 -28.43 -16.38 13.27
CA ILE A 121 -29.70 -15.73 12.90
C ILE A 121 -30.58 -16.68 12.07
N THR A 122 -30.03 -17.28 11.02
CA THR A 122 -30.80 -18.14 10.10
C THR A 122 -31.16 -19.50 10.71
N GLY A 123 -30.26 -20.07 11.49
CA GLY A 123 -30.49 -21.31 12.23
C GLY A 123 -31.60 -21.16 13.26
N HIS A 124 -31.54 -20.10 14.06
CA HIS A 124 -32.56 -19.80 15.07
C HIS A 124 -33.95 -19.57 14.45
N GLY A 125 -34.02 -18.78 13.36
CA GLY A 125 -35.28 -18.59 12.61
C GLY A 125 -35.86 -19.89 12.06
N SER A 126 -35.01 -20.81 11.59
CA SER A 126 -35.42 -22.12 11.08
C SER A 126 -35.99 -23.05 12.16
N LEU A 127 -35.50 -22.95 13.40
CA LEU A 127 -36.07 -23.66 14.56
C LEU A 127 -37.39 -23.04 15.00
N ALA A 128 -37.45 -21.71 15.12
CA ALA A 128 -38.66 -20.99 15.52
C ALA A 128 -39.81 -21.19 14.52
N GLY A 129 -39.52 -21.32 13.22
CA GLY A 129 -40.53 -21.67 12.20
C GLY A 129 -41.04 -23.11 12.26
N LYS A 130 -40.31 -24.01 12.93
CA LYS A 130 -40.68 -25.43 13.12
C LYS A 130 -41.34 -25.70 14.49
N ALA A 131 -41.17 -24.81 15.45
CA ALA A 131 -41.77 -24.89 16.78
C ALA A 131 -43.00 -23.97 16.87
N GLY A 132 -44.12 -24.47 17.43
CA GLY A 132 -45.17 -23.60 17.97
C GLY A 132 -44.63 -22.72 19.11
N PRO A 133 -45.44 -21.81 19.69
CA PRO A 133 -44.95 -20.80 20.63
C PRO A 133 -44.14 -21.44 21.76
N PRO A 134 -43.00 -20.84 22.16
CA PRO A 134 -42.07 -21.48 23.06
C PRO A 134 -42.72 -21.67 24.43
N ALA A 135 -42.72 -22.91 24.93
CA ALA A 135 -42.83 -23.13 26.36
C ALA A 135 -41.59 -22.49 27.00
N SER A 136 -41.80 -21.55 27.91
CA SER A 136 -40.72 -21.00 28.73
C SER A 136 -39.91 -22.15 29.33
N PRO A 137 -38.58 -22.20 29.18
CA PRO A 137 -37.79 -23.20 29.86
C PRO A 137 -37.83 -22.88 31.36
N GLU A 138 -38.56 -23.68 32.14
CA GLU A 138 -38.33 -23.74 33.57
C GLU A 138 -36.87 -24.16 33.81
N PRO A 139 -36.16 -23.54 34.77
CA PRO A 139 -34.82 -23.96 35.10
C PRO A 139 -34.85 -25.42 35.56
N PRO A 140 -33.92 -26.28 35.12
CA PRO A 140 -33.84 -27.63 35.65
C PRO A 140 -33.55 -27.56 37.16
N GLU A 141 -34.42 -28.18 37.97
CA GLU A 141 -34.14 -28.42 39.39
C GLU A 141 -32.84 -29.25 39.49
N CYS A 142 -31.73 -28.58 39.87
CA CYS A 142 -30.47 -29.24 40.12
C CYS A 142 -30.56 -30.09 41.39
N GLN A 143 -30.65 -31.41 41.23
CA GLN A 143 -30.40 -32.37 42.31
C GLN A 143 -28.91 -32.69 42.36
N GLU A 144 -28.31 -32.31 43.50
CA GLU A 144 -26.94 -32.55 43.99
C GLU A 144 -25.74 -31.93 43.22
N PRO A 145 -24.90 -31.11 43.90
CA PRO A 145 -23.76 -30.46 43.26
C PRO A 145 -22.54 -31.38 43.24
N SER A 146 -22.27 -32.00 42.09
CA SER A 146 -20.94 -32.54 41.80
C SER A 146 -20.09 -31.45 41.14
N CYS A 147 -18.86 -31.24 41.62
CA CYS A 147 -17.90 -30.27 41.09
C CYS A 147 -17.58 -30.42 39.57
N ARG A 148 -18.04 -31.48 38.90
CA ARG A 148 -17.86 -31.68 37.44
C ARG A 148 -18.94 -31.02 36.59
N ASP A 149 -20.14 -30.80 37.13
CA ASP A 149 -21.29 -30.28 36.37
C ASP A 149 -21.36 -28.74 36.36
N LEU A 150 -20.52 -28.08 37.17
CA LEU A 150 -20.42 -26.62 37.27
C LEU A 150 -19.69 -25.94 36.09
N ARG A 151 -19.31 -26.68 35.04
CA ARG A 151 -18.47 -26.18 33.92
C ARG A 151 -19.20 -25.93 32.61
N ILE A 152 -20.53 -26.03 32.56
CA ILE A 152 -21.26 -25.99 31.29
C ILE A 152 -21.31 -24.53 30.80
N GLN A 153 -20.46 -24.22 29.82
CA GLN A 153 -20.55 -23.02 28.99
C GLN A 153 -21.01 -23.50 27.60
N PRO A 154 -22.32 -23.78 27.43
CA PRO A 154 -22.80 -24.52 26.26
C PRO A 154 -22.61 -23.74 24.96
N ILE A 155 -22.74 -22.42 24.98
CA ILE A 155 -22.56 -21.56 23.79
C ILE A 155 -21.07 -21.50 23.43
N THR A 156 -20.22 -21.27 24.43
CA THR A 156 -18.76 -21.23 24.31
C THR A 156 -18.25 -22.54 23.76
N ASP A 157 -18.75 -23.67 24.27
CA ASP A 157 -18.41 -25.00 23.78
C ASP A 157 -18.87 -25.22 22.34
N ALA A 158 -20.10 -24.82 22.00
CA ALA A 158 -20.63 -24.97 20.65
C ALA A 158 -19.81 -24.16 19.63
N VAL A 159 -19.48 -22.90 19.96
CA VAL A 159 -18.68 -22.00 19.12
C VAL A 159 -17.22 -22.44 19.07
N HIS A 160 -16.56 -22.63 20.21
CA HIS A 160 -15.11 -22.89 20.26
C HIS A 160 -14.73 -24.23 19.64
N ARG A 161 -15.56 -25.27 19.77
CA ARG A 161 -15.28 -26.58 19.14
C ARG A 161 -15.37 -26.55 17.62
N ARG A 162 -16.10 -25.58 17.05
CA ARG A 162 -16.44 -25.54 15.62
C ARG A 162 -15.99 -24.28 14.89
N ILE A 163 -15.32 -23.35 15.57
CA ILE A 163 -14.88 -22.10 14.93
C ILE A 163 -13.93 -22.33 13.74
N GLU A 164 -13.07 -23.34 13.81
CA GLU A 164 -12.18 -23.72 12.69
C GLU A 164 -12.94 -24.41 11.54
N ALA A 165 -14.18 -24.87 11.76
CA ALA A 165 -15.02 -25.38 10.68
C ALA A 165 -15.47 -24.25 9.73
N VAL A 166 -15.50 -23.00 10.18
CA VAL A 166 -15.77 -21.84 9.32
C VAL A 166 -14.70 -21.73 8.22
N ASP A 167 -13.43 -21.83 8.58
CA ASP A 167 -12.33 -21.77 7.61
C ASP A 167 -12.43 -22.93 6.61
N ALA A 168 -12.78 -24.13 7.09
CA ALA A 168 -12.99 -25.29 6.22
C ALA A 168 -14.15 -25.07 5.23
N ILE A 169 -15.28 -24.51 5.68
CA ILE A 169 -16.43 -24.15 4.84
C ILE A 169 -16.00 -23.17 3.75
N LEU A 170 -15.29 -22.09 4.11
CA LEU A 170 -14.86 -21.07 3.15
C LEU A 170 -13.82 -21.60 2.16
N HIS A 171 -12.88 -22.43 2.60
CA HIS A 171 -11.90 -23.06 1.70
C HIS A 171 -12.55 -24.08 0.74
N LEU A 172 -13.57 -24.83 1.19
CA LEU A 172 -14.34 -25.72 0.31
C LEU A 172 -15.08 -24.92 -0.76
N GLU A 173 -15.71 -23.79 -0.38
CA GLU A 173 -16.38 -22.88 -1.32
C GLU A 173 -15.41 -22.25 -2.35
N GLN A 174 -14.22 -21.80 -1.90
CA GLN A 174 -13.19 -21.32 -2.81
C GLN A 174 -12.70 -22.41 -3.76
N THR A 175 -12.53 -23.64 -3.26
CA THR A 175 -12.08 -24.77 -4.08
C THR A 175 -13.13 -25.13 -5.13
N LYS A 176 -14.42 -25.16 -4.75
CA LYS A 176 -15.53 -25.33 -5.69
C LYS A 176 -15.49 -24.27 -6.79
N ALA A 177 -15.36 -23.00 -6.43
CA ALA A 177 -15.27 -21.91 -7.39
C ALA A 177 -14.06 -22.02 -8.35
N LEU A 178 -12.93 -22.54 -7.87
CA LEU A 178 -11.75 -22.81 -8.69
C LEU A 178 -11.94 -24.00 -9.64
N LEU A 179 -12.63 -25.06 -9.19
CA LEU A 179 -12.95 -26.23 -10.01
C LEU A 179 -13.95 -25.89 -11.14
N ASP A 180 -14.90 -25.00 -10.86
CA ASP A 180 -15.91 -24.56 -11.82
C ASP A 180 -15.38 -23.51 -12.82
N ARG A 181 -14.14 -23.03 -12.64
CA ARG A 181 -13.54 -21.99 -13.47
C ARG A 181 -13.07 -22.55 -14.82
N ASP A 182 -13.40 -21.85 -15.90
CA ASP A 182 -12.76 -22.05 -17.20
C ASP A 182 -11.27 -21.63 -17.11
N PRO A 183 -10.30 -22.55 -17.30
CA PRO A 183 -8.87 -22.23 -17.25
C PRO A 183 -8.43 -21.20 -18.30
N GLU A 184 -9.17 -21.08 -19.40
CA GLU A 184 -8.90 -20.16 -20.50
C GLU A 184 -9.45 -18.73 -20.25
N ASP A 185 -10.26 -18.53 -19.20
CA ASP A 185 -10.75 -17.19 -18.84
C ASP A 185 -9.68 -16.38 -18.10
N GLU A 186 -9.01 -15.50 -18.85
CA GLU A 186 -7.97 -14.60 -18.36
C GLU A 186 -8.46 -13.66 -17.23
N ILE A 187 -9.77 -13.38 -17.15
CA ILE A 187 -10.35 -12.58 -16.04
C ILE A 187 -10.67 -13.44 -14.83
N GLY A 188 -10.93 -14.74 -14.99
CA GLY A 188 -11.34 -15.61 -13.90
C GLY A 188 -10.39 -15.58 -12.70
N PHE A 189 -9.08 -15.34 -12.93
CA PHE A 189 -8.12 -15.14 -11.85
C PHE A 189 -8.31 -13.80 -11.10
N ILE A 190 -8.55 -12.71 -11.82
CA ILE A 190 -8.85 -11.39 -11.24
C ILE A 190 -10.18 -11.45 -10.46
N THR A 191 -11.20 -12.10 -11.02
CA THR A 191 -12.48 -12.32 -10.32
C THR A 191 -12.28 -13.08 -9.01
N ALA A 192 -11.46 -14.15 -9.03
CA ALA A 192 -11.18 -14.92 -7.82
C ALA A 192 -10.44 -14.09 -6.75
N LYS A 193 -9.53 -13.19 -7.15
CA LYS A 193 -8.85 -12.27 -6.23
C LYS A 193 -9.83 -11.26 -5.62
N VAL A 194 -10.67 -10.61 -6.44
CA VAL A 194 -11.68 -9.65 -5.96
C VAL A 194 -12.63 -10.33 -4.98
N ARG A 195 -13.21 -11.48 -5.37
CA ARG A 195 -14.07 -12.28 -4.49
C ARG A 195 -13.36 -12.69 -3.20
N GLY A 196 -12.09 -13.09 -3.29
CA GLY A 196 -11.28 -13.44 -2.12
C GLY A 196 -11.12 -12.26 -1.15
N ALA A 197 -10.79 -11.08 -1.66
CA ALA A 197 -10.70 -9.86 -0.85
C ALA A 197 -12.06 -9.54 -0.19
N GLU A 198 -13.17 -9.69 -0.91
CA GLU A 198 -14.52 -9.47 -0.36
C GLU A 198 -14.95 -10.48 0.71
N VAL A 199 -14.32 -11.65 0.80
CA VAL A 199 -14.61 -12.64 1.84
C VAL A 199 -13.71 -12.44 3.06
N TRP A 200 -12.43 -12.18 2.83
CA TRP A 200 -11.40 -12.23 3.87
C TRP A 200 -10.97 -10.85 4.39
N MET A 201 -11.22 -9.78 3.65
CA MET A 201 -10.82 -8.41 4.01
C MET A 201 -12.04 -7.52 4.26
N ARG A 202 -11.96 -6.61 5.24
CA ARG A 202 -13.03 -5.64 5.55
C ARG A 202 -12.58 -4.18 5.50
N ASN A 203 -11.34 -3.92 5.88
CA ASN A 203 -10.73 -2.61 5.84
C ASN A 203 -9.45 -2.70 5.00
N SER A 204 -9.59 -2.66 3.69
CA SER A 204 -8.46 -2.62 2.76
C SER A 204 -7.69 -1.30 2.81
N SER A 205 -8.30 -0.26 3.40
CA SER A 205 -7.69 1.04 3.74
C SER A 205 -7.89 1.36 5.23
N TYR A 206 -7.20 2.36 5.77
CA TYR A 206 -7.36 2.78 7.17
C TYR A 206 -8.78 3.34 7.44
N PRO A 207 -9.55 2.77 8.39
CA PRO A 207 -10.98 3.08 8.56
C PRO A 207 -11.31 4.56 8.81
N ASP A 208 -10.46 5.26 9.55
CA ASP A 208 -10.62 6.68 9.85
C ASP A 208 -10.45 7.57 8.62
N GLN A 209 -9.52 7.23 7.72
CA GLN A 209 -9.37 7.94 6.45
C GLN A 209 -10.57 7.69 5.52
N VAL A 210 -11.06 6.44 5.47
CA VAL A 210 -12.25 6.10 4.70
C VAL A 210 -13.48 6.80 5.28
N GLU A 211 -13.60 6.89 6.60
CA GLU A 211 -14.70 7.63 7.25
C GLU A 211 -14.71 9.12 6.86
N ILE A 212 -13.55 9.78 6.85
CA ILE A 212 -13.43 11.18 6.39
C ILE A 212 -13.95 11.28 4.95
N THR A 213 -13.49 10.41 4.06
CA THR A 213 -13.95 10.36 2.67
C THR A 213 -15.46 10.16 2.60
N VAL A 214 -16.02 9.18 3.31
CA VAL A 214 -17.47 8.90 3.29
C VAL A 214 -18.26 10.11 3.76
N ARG A 215 -17.84 10.79 4.84
CA ARG A 215 -18.52 12.02 5.28
C ARG A 215 -18.52 13.07 4.17
N GLU A 216 -17.36 13.33 3.55
CA GLU A 216 -17.23 14.28 2.44
C GLU A 216 -18.16 13.94 1.26
N LEU A 217 -18.31 12.65 0.92
CA LEU A 217 -19.20 12.20 -0.17
C LEU A 217 -20.67 12.59 0.04
N PHE A 218 -21.10 12.78 1.29
CA PHE A 218 -22.48 13.12 1.63
C PHE A 218 -22.64 14.55 2.18
N THR A 219 -21.61 15.39 2.13
CA THR A 219 -21.68 16.80 2.59
C THR A 219 -22.55 17.70 1.71
N ASN A 220 -22.95 17.26 0.51
CA ASN A 220 -23.81 18.05 -0.36
C ASN A 220 -25.17 18.32 0.31
N GLU A 221 -25.56 19.59 0.43
CA GLU A 221 -26.77 20.01 1.16
C GLU A 221 -28.05 19.36 0.62
N ASP A 222 -28.18 19.21 -0.70
CA ASP A 222 -29.35 18.57 -1.30
C ASP A 222 -29.42 17.07 -0.97
N VAL A 223 -28.26 16.41 -0.90
CA VAL A 223 -28.15 14.99 -0.56
C VAL A 223 -28.46 14.78 0.93
N ASP A 224 -27.91 15.59 1.83
CA ASP A 224 -28.20 15.51 3.27
C ASP A 224 -29.68 15.79 3.56
N GLN A 225 -30.27 16.81 2.92
CA GLN A 225 -31.70 17.11 3.05
C GLN A 225 -32.58 15.95 2.58
N ALA A 226 -32.24 15.31 1.45
CA ALA A 226 -32.98 14.14 0.95
C ALA A 226 -32.90 12.96 1.94
N LEU A 227 -31.70 12.65 2.45
CA LEU A 227 -31.51 11.58 3.44
C LEU A 227 -32.32 11.85 4.71
N ARG A 228 -32.27 13.07 5.24
CA ARG A 228 -33.03 13.44 6.43
C ARG A 228 -34.54 13.38 6.21
N ALA A 229 -35.02 13.78 5.04
CA ALA A 229 -36.44 13.72 4.70
C ALA A 229 -36.95 12.29 4.59
N ASP A 230 -36.17 11.40 3.98
CA ASP A 230 -36.57 10.02 3.71
C ASP A 230 -36.35 9.09 4.91
N LEU A 231 -35.23 9.25 5.62
CA LEU A 231 -34.77 8.34 6.67
C LEU A 231 -34.92 8.91 8.09
N GLY A 232 -35.07 10.23 8.22
CA GLY A 232 -35.14 10.92 9.51
C GLY A 232 -33.78 11.25 10.15
N PHE A 233 -32.67 10.95 9.48
CA PHE A 233 -31.31 11.21 9.97
C PHE A 233 -30.32 11.44 8.80
N GLY A 234 -29.18 12.08 9.07
CA GLY A 234 -28.09 12.27 8.11
C GLY A 234 -26.92 11.33 8.36
N VAL A 235 -25.84 11.49 7.58
CA VAL A 235 -24.63 10.66 7.68
C VAL A 235 -23.96 10.79 9.04
N ASP A 236 -23.91 12.00 9.59
CA ASP A 236 -23.26 12.25 10.87
C ASP A 236 -23.97 11.55 12.04
N GLU A 237 -25.30 11.56 12.06
CA GLU A 237 -26.08 10.82 13.05
C GLU A 237 -25.92 9.31 12.90
N ALA A 238 -25.86 8.79 11.67
CA ALA A 238 -25.63 7.36 11.42
C ALA A 238 -24.29 6.89 12.01
N PHE A 239 -23.19 7.59 11.70
CA PHE A 239 -21.88 7.27 12.28
C PHE A 239 -21.89 7.37 13.80
N ARG A 240 -22.42 8.46 14.36
CA ARG A 240 -22.44 8.68 15.82
C ARG A 240 -23.24 7.59 16.55
N ALA A 241 -24.40 7.20 16.04
CA ALA A 241 -25.23 6.16 16.65
C ALA A 241 -24.57 4.78 16.57
N LEU A 242 -24.03 4.37 15.41
CA LEU A 242 -23.36 3.08 15.25
C LEU A 242 -22.04 3.00 16.05
N GLN A 243 -21.23 4.05 16.03
CA GLN A 243 -20.02 4.13 16.84
C GLN A 243 -20.34 4.21 18.34
N GLY A 244 -21.43 4.88 18.72
CA GLY A 244 -21.93 4.92 20.09
C GLY A 244 -22.36 3.54 20.58
N CYS A 245 -23.09 2.79 19.76
CA CYS A 245 -23.42 1.38 20.01
C CYS A 245 -22.17 0.55 20.27
N HIS A 246 -21.18 0.63 19.38
CA HIS A 246 -19.90 -0.06 19.55
C HIS A 246 -19.18 0.33 20.85
N LYS A 247 -19.07 1.63 21.14
CA LYS A 247 -18.40 2.12 22.36
C LYS A 247 -19.09 1.59 23.62
N ILE A 248 -20.43 1.60 23.69
CA ILE A 248 -21.16 1.04 24.83
C ILE A 248 -20.91 -0.48 24.96
N GLN A 249 -20.88 -1.22 23.85
CA GLN A 249 -20.54 -2.66 23.88
C GLN A 249 -19.13 -2.89 24.44
N VAL A 250 -18.15 -2.08 24.02
CA VAL A 250 -16.76 -2.13 24.51
C VAL A 250 -16.67 -1.75 25.99
N ASP A 251 -17.36 -0.70 26.42
CA ASP A 251 -17.40 -0.24 27.82
C ASP A 251 -18.01 -1.32 28.72
N ARG A 252 -19.07 -2.00 28.28
CA ARG A 252 -19.68 -3.11 29.02
C ARG A 252 -18.74 -4.30 29.14
N PHE A 253 -18.12 -4.73 28.05
CA PHE A 253 -17.13 -5.80 28.09
C PHE A 253 -15.97 -5.46 29.02
N SER A 254 -15.42 -4.25 28.92
CA SER A 254 -14.34 -3.76 29.77
C SER A 254 -14.76 -3.69 31.24
N GLY A 255 -16.00 -3.25 31.51
CA GLY A 255 -16.60 -3.23 32.84
C GLY A 255 -16.72 -4.64 33.43
N ARG A 256 -17.18 -5.63 32.65
CA ARG A 256 -17.23 -7.04 33.07
C ARG A 256 -15.82 -7.57 33.39
N MET A 257 -14.84 -7.28 32.55
CA MET A 257 -13.44 -7.70 32.74
C MET A 257 -12.83 -7.08 34.01
N ASN A 258 -13.03 -5.78 34.23
CA ASN A 258 -12.53 -5.09 35.42
C ASN A 258 -13.20 -5.61 36.69
N LYS A 259 -14.53 -5.76 36.67
CA LYS A 259 -15.28 -6.35 37.79
C LYS A 259 -14.73 -7.73 38.13
N TRP A 260 -14.55 -8.61 37.13
CA TRP A 260 -13.99 -9.94 37.34
C TRP A 260 -12.57 -9.90 37.90
N ARG A 261 -11.68 -9.05 37.35
CA ARG A 261 -10.30 -8.89 37.82
C ARG A 261 -10.22 -8.41 39.27
N ASP A 262 -11.01 -7.40 39.62
CA ASP A 262 -11.02 -6.82 40.97
C ASP A 262 -11.61 -7.81 41.98
N ASN A 263 -12.72 -8.47 41.60
CA ASN A 263 -13.33 -9.55 42.36
C ASN A 263 -12.32 -10.69 42.61
N MET A 264 -11.65 -11.19 41.58
CA MET A 264 -10.67 -12.28 41.70
C MET A 264 -9.45 -11.87 42.55
N THR A 265 -8.96 -10.63 42.39
CA THR A 265 -7.85 -10.10 43.21
C THR A 265 -8.25 -10.03 44.69
N GLY A 266 -9.46 -9.54 44.98
CA GLY A 266 -10.02 -9.53 46.33
C GLY A 266 -10.16 -10.93 46.92
N ALA A 267 -10.63 -11.90 46.13
CA ALA A 267 -10.75 -13.30 46.55
C ALA A 267 -9.40 -13.92 46.91
N MET A 268 -8.38 -13.71 46.07
CA MET A 268 -7.02 -14.20 46.32
C MET A 268 -6.40 -13.58 47.57
N GLN A 269 -6.73 -12.31 47.88
CA GLN A 269 -6.27 -11.63 49.09
C GLN A 269 -7.01 -12.10 50.35
N ALA A 270 -8.32 -12.31 50.26
CA ALA A 270 -9.15 -12.75 51.38
C ALA A 270 -8.95 -14.24 51.73
N HIS A 271 -8.60 -15.07 50.74
CA HIS A 271 -8.46 -16.52 50.90
C HIS A 271 -7.07 -17.03 50.48
N PRO A 272 -5.99 -16.63 51.18
CA PRO A 272 -4.62 -17.02 50.82
C PRO A 272 -4.33 -18.52 50.95
N GLN A 273 -5.20 -19.29 51.63
CA GLN A 273 -5.11 -20.74 51.76
C GLN A 273 -6.02 -21.51 50.77
N GLY A 274 -6.72 -20.82 49.87
CA GLY A 274 -7.66 -21.39 48.91
C GLY A 274 -9.13 -21.15 49.28
N LEU A 275 -10.00 -21.31 48.27
CA LEU A 275 -11.44 -21.06 48.37
C LEU A 275 -12.19 -22.29 48.92
N ASN A 276 -13.23 -22.06 49.72
CA ASN A 276 -14.17 -23.12 50.10
C ASN A 276 -15.11 -23.50 48.91
N GLU A 277 -15.94 -24.53 49.09
CA GLU A 277 -16.76 -25.07 47.99
C GLU A 277 -17.87 -24.10 47.52
N GLU A 278 -18.49 -23.35 48.45
CA GLU A 278 -19.49 -22.33 48.12
C GLU A 278 -18.87 -21.14 47.38
N GLU A 279 -17.73 -20.64 47.87
CA GLU A 279 -16.95 -19.59 47.21
C GLU A 279 -16.49 -20.03 45.83
N ARG A 280 -15.97 -21.26 45.70
CA ARG A 280 -15.56 -21.81 44.41
C ARG A 280 -16.72 -21.85 43.42
N THR A 281 -17.90 -22.24 43.88
CA THR A 281 -19.12 -22.29 43.07
C THR A 281 -19.54 -20.88 42.63
N HIS A 282 -19.50 -19.91 43.53
CA HIS A 282 -19.74 -18.50 43.24
C HIS A 282 -18.78 -17.94 42.17
N TRP A 283 -17.47 -18.21 42.31
CA TRP A 283 -16.45 -17.75 41.35
C TRP A 283 -16.56 -18.42 39.98
N ILE A 284 -16.96 -19.70 39.95
CA ILE A 284 -17.26 -20.39 38.69
C ILE A 284 -18.46 -19.73 38.01
N GLY A 285 -19.51 -19.39 38.75
CA GLY A 285 -20.67 -18.66 38.23
C GLY A 285 -20.30 -17.27 37.67
N GLU A 286 -19.48 -16.49 38.37
CA GLU A 286 -19.00 -15.19 37.86
C GLU A 286 -18.12 -15.34 36.61
N TRP A 287 -17.29 -16.40 36.54
CA TRP A 287 -16.53 -16.73 35.33
C TRP A 287 -17.44 -17.12 34.17
N GLN A 288 -18.49 -17.91 34.42
CA GLN A 288 -19.48 -18.26 33.41
C GLN A 288 -20.21 -17.03 32.86
N ASN A 289 -20.69 -16.15 33.73
CA ASN A 289 -21.38 -14.92 33.36
C ASN A 289 -20.48 -13.93 32.59
N PHE A 290 -19.17 -13.97 32.83
CA PHE A 290 -18.21 -13.17 32.06
C PHE A 290 -18.15 -13.59 30.58
N TRP A 291 -18.08 -14.90 30.31
CA TRP A 291 -17.94 -15.46 28.96
C TRP A 291 -19.27 -15.63 28.22
N GLU A 292 -20.36 -15.94 28.93
CA GLU A 292 -21.71 -16.10 28.35
C GLU A 292 -22.74 -15.16 29.01
N PRO A 293 -22.55 -13.84 28.92
CA PRO A 293 -23.45 -12.88 29.53
C PRO A 293 -24.89 -13.02 28.99
N GLU A 294 -25.86 -12.61 29.80
CA GLU A 294 -27.24 -12.45 29.35
C GLU A 294 -27.36 -11.33 28.30
N SER A 295 -28.35 -11.44 27.42
CA SER A 295 -28.53 -10.55 26.26
C SER A 295 -28.55 -9.07 26.63
N GLN A 296 -29.21 -8.69 27.73
CA GLN A 296 -29.27 -7.30 28.21
C GLN A 296 -27.89 -6.65 28.49
N PHE A 297 -26.87 -7.45 28.84
CA PHE A 297 -25.52 -6.95 29.12
C PHE A 297 -24.63 -6.80 27.88
N ILE A 298 -25.14 -7.21 26.72
CA ILE A 298 -24.42 -7.18 25.43
C ILE A 298 -25.18 -6.45 24.32
N THR A 299 -26.49 -6.18 24.52
CA THR A 299 -27.34 -5.41 23.62
C THR A 299 -27.68 -4.02 24.20
N VAL A 300 -27.79 -3.01 23.35
CA VAL A 300 -28.09 -1.62 23.73
C VAL A 300 -29.53 -1.25 23.39
N SER A 301 -30.16 -0.40 24.20
CA SER A 301 -31.40 0.27 23.81
C SER A 301 -31.11 1.55 23.02
N THR A 302 -32.12 2.05 22.31
CA THR A 302 -32.04 3.34 21.63
C THR A 302 -31.81 4.50 22.59
N GLN A 303 -32.50 4.49 23.74
CA GLN A 303 -32.32 5.53 24.74
C GLN A 303 -30.90 5.57 25.31
N GLU A 304 -30.27 4.42 25.56
CA GLU A 304 -28.89 4.37 26.05
C GLU A 304 -27.90 5.01 25.06
N VAL A 305 -28.08 4.73 23.77
CA VAL A 305 -27.22 5.29 22.72
C VAL A 305 -27.51 6.78 22.53
N ALA A 306 -28.78 7.20 22.60
CA ALA A 306 -29.17 8.61 22.57
C ALA A 306 -28.52 9.39 23.73
N ASP A 307 -28.60 8.87 24.95
CA ASP A 307 -27.99 9.47 26.14
C ASP A 307 -26.47 9.54 26.03
N TYR A 308 -25.82 8.47 25.53
CA TYR A 308 -24.37 8.41 25.36
C TYR A 308 -23.85 9.38 24.28
N THR A 309 -24.59 9.50 23.18
CA THR A 309 -24.14 10.26 22.01
C THR A 309 -24.67 11.69 21.99
N GLY A 310 -25.69 12.02 22.78
CA GLY A 310 -26.42 13.28 22.73
C GLY A 310 -27.30 13.44 21.48
N LEU A 311 -27.69 12.33 20.84
CA LEU A 311 -28.61 12.31 19.70
C LEU A 311 -30.07 12.22 20.18
N ASP A 312 -31.01 12.54 19.29
CA ASP A 312 -32.42 12.30 19.55
C ASP A 312 -32.74 10.78 19.50
N SER A 313 -33.57 10.31 20.44
CA SER A 313 -33.91 8.89 20.59
C SER A 313 -34.66 8.34 19.37
N ALA A 314 -35.49 9.15 18.70
CA ALA A 314 -36.17 8.73 17.48
C ALA A 314 -35.20 8.62 16.30
N ALA A 315 -34.23 9.52 16.20
CA ALA A 315 -33.17 9.43 15.19
C ALA A 315 -32.32 8.15 15.39
N VAL A 316 -31.93 7.83 16.63
CA VAL A 316 -31.20 6.58 16.93
C VAL A 316 -32.01 5.33 16.56
N GLN A 317 -33.31 5.33 16.87
CA GLN A 317 -34.21 4.24 16.45
C GLN A 317 -34.23 4.09 14.93
N ALA A 318 -34.39 5.20 14.19
CA ALA A 318 -34.39 5.18 12.74
C ALA A 318 -33.08 4.64 12.16
N VAL A 319 -31.93 5.02 12.74
CA VAL A 319 -30.61 4.45 12.36
C VAL A 319 -30.60 2.94 12.58
N PHE A 320 -30.95 2.45 13.77
CA PHE A 320 -30.90 1.01 14.04
C PHE A 320 -31.87 0.21 13.19
N GLU A 321 -33.08 0.71 12.93
CA GLU A 321 -34.01 0.04 12.03
C GLU A 321 -33.51 0.01 10.58
N PHE A 322 -32.90 1.08 10.10
CA PHE A 322 -32.35 1.14 8.74
C PHE A 322 -31.17 0.19 8.54
N PHE A 323 -30.27 0.10 9.53
CA PHE A 323 -29.09 -0.77 9.49
C PHE A 323 -29.32 -2.17 10.05
N LYS A 324 -30.55 -2.52 10.44
CA LYS A 324 -30.89 -3.84 10.96
C LYS A 324 -30.82 -4.88 9.85
N ILE A 325 -30.22 -6.02 10.13
CA ILE A 325 -30.18 -7.17 9.22
C ILE A 325 -31.54 -7.87 9.17
N ASP A 326 -31.99 -8.20 7.97
CA ASP A 326 -33.15 -9.05 7.73
C ASP A 326 -32.74 -10.25 6.87
N LEU A 327 -32.80 -11.44 7.47
CA LEU A 327 -32.52 -12.72 6.81
C LEU A 327 -33.79 -13.59 6.74
N SER A 328 -34.97 -12.97 6.83
CA SER A 328 -36.23 -13.68 6.72
C SER A 328 -36.33 -14.38 5.36
N GLY A 329 -36.66 -15.68 5.38
CA GLY A 329 -36.74 -16.51 4.18
C GLY A 329 -35.40 -17.07 3.67
N SER A 330 -34.26 -16.70 4.27
CA SER A 330 -32.97 -17.31 3.96
C SER A 330 -32.74 -18.59 4.78
N THR A 331 -31.98 -19.52 4.21
CA THR A 331 -31.48 -20.73 4.90
C THR A 331 -30.00 -20.57 5.26
N PRO A 332 -29.48 -21.31 6.25
CA PRO A 332 -28.05 -21.34 6.55
C PRO A 332 -27.19 -21.56 5.30
N ARG A 333 -27.60 -22.51 4.44
CA ARG A 333 -26.87 -22.79 3.19
C ARG A 333 -26.85 -21.59 2.24
N SER A 334 -28.01 -21.00 1.94
CA SER A 334 -28.09 -19.88 1.00
C SER A 334 -27.29 -18.65 1.46
N VAL A 335 -27.21 -18.40 2.76
CA VAL A 335 -26.45 -17.24 3.28
C VAL A 335 -24.95 -17.50 3.21
N ILE A 336 -24.50 -18.74 3.43
CA ILE A 336 -23.09 -19.10 3.23
C ILE A 336 -22.72 -19.06 1.75
N ASP A 337 -23.57 -19.54 0.85
CA ASP A 337 -23.33 -19.44 -0.59
C ASP A 337 -23.19 -17.97 -1.03
N ALA A 338 -24.08 -17.09 -0.56
CA ALA A 338 -24.02 -15.65 -0.83
C ALA A 338 -22.75 -15.01 -0.22
N PHE A 339 -22.47 -15.27 1.05
CA PHE A 339 -21.28 -14.76 1.74
C PHE A 339 -20.01 -15.19 1.03
N ALA A 340 -19.88 -16.49 0.71
CA ALA A 340 -18.73 -17.03 0.02
C ALA A 340 -18.61 -16.49 -1.40
N ALA A 341 -19.71 -16.13 -2.06
CA ALA A 341 -19.71 -15.44 -3.34
C ALA A 341 -19.17 -14.01 -3.24
N GLY A 342 -19.14 -13.39 -2.05
CA GLY A 342 -18.78 -11.99 -1.83
C GLY A 342 -19.99 -11.08 -1.57
N ASP A 343 -21.19 -11.66 -1.43
CA ASP A 343 -22.43 -10.97 -1.07
C ASP A 343 -22.71 -11.14 0.43
N ASN A 344 -22.04 -10.30 1.24
CA ASN A 344 -22.21 -10.30 2.69
C ASN A 344 -23.26 -9.26 3.12
N PRO A 345 -24.42 -9.66 3.67
CA PRO A 345 -25.48 -8.74 4.09
C PRO A 345 -25.08 -7.81 5.25
N LEU A 346 -24.07 -8.17 6.04
CA LEU A 346 -23.55 -7.30 7.12
C LEU A 346 -22.83 -6.06 6.57
N ARG A 347 -22.47 -6.04 5.28
CA ARG A 347 -21.86 -4.86 4.64
C ARG A 347 -22.79 -3.67 4.55
N THR A 348 -24.09 -3.88 4.47
CA THR A 348 -25.11 -2.82 4.46
C THR A 348 -25.90 -2.77 5.74
N ASN A 349 -26.09 -3.92 6.41
CA ASN A 349 -26.95 -4.04 7.58
C ASN A 349 -26.22 -4.74 8.74
N PRO A 350 -25.28 -4.07 9.43
CA PRO A 350 -24.44 -4.69 10.47
C PRO A 350 -25.09 -4.81 11.85
N VAL A 351 -26.35 -4.39 12.02
CA VAL A 351 -27.04 -4.36 13.30
C VAL A 351 -27.98 -5.56 13.43
N ILE A 352 -27.96 -6.23 14.58
CA ILE A 352 -28.89 -7.32 14.93
C ILE A 352 -29.84 -6.83 16.01
N ALA A 353 -31.12 -7.18 15.91
CA ALA A 353 -32.09 -6.99 16.98
C ALA A 353 -32.14 -8.25 17.87
N GLY A 354 -31.99 -8.05 19.18
CA GLY A 354 -32.27 -9.06 20.19
C GLY A 354 -33.77 -9.29 20.37
N MET A 355 -34.14 -10.40 21.01
CA MET A 355 -35.54 -10.78 21.21
C MET A 355 -36.31 -9.80 22.12
N ASP A 356 -35.60 -8.99 22.91
CA ASP A 356 -36.11 -7.97 23.82
C ASP A 356 -36.25 -6.57 23.16
N GLY A 357 -36.04 -6.48 21.84
CA GLY A 357 -36.11 -5.22 21.08
C GLY A 357 -34.88 -4.31 21.26
N ARG A 358 -33.81 -4.83 21.88
CA ARG A 358 -32.51 -4.14 21.97
C ARG A 358 -31.64 -4.49 20.76
N PHE A 359 -30.59 -3.72 20.53
CA PHE A 359 -29.75 -3.82 19.33
C PHE A 359 -28.32 -4.21 19.66
N MET A 360 -27.63 -4.83 18.71
CA MET A 360 -26.21 -5.17 18.81
C MET A 360 -25.54 -4.90 17.47
N LEU A 361 -24.42 -4.17 17.46
CA LEU A 361 -23.54 -4.14 16.29
C LEU A 361 -22.67 -5.39 16.29
N VAL A 362 -22.62 -6.12 15.17
CA VAL A 362 -21.79 -7.32 15.02
C VAL A 362 -20.31 -6.96 15.16
N HIS A 363 -19.85 -5.96 14.41
CA HIS A 363 -18.48 -5.49 14.44
C HIS A 363 -18.36 -4.05 13.92
N ASP A 364 -17.43 -3.26 14.46
CA ASP A 364 -17.21 -1.86 14.08
C ASP A 364 -16.61 -1.67 12.69
N ALA A 365 -15.81 -2.64 12.24
CA ALA A 365 -15.29 -2.69 10.87
C ALA A 365 -16.37 -2.55 9.76
N HIS A 366 -17.65 -2.84 10.06
CA HIS A 366 -18.72 -2.66 9.09
C HIS A 366 -19.29 -1.23 9.03
N ILE A 367 -19.04 -0.37 10.01
CA ILE A 367 -19.73 0.92 10.13
C ILE A 367 -19.51 1.76 8.86
N VAL A 368 -18.25 1.93 8.45
CA VAL A 368 -17.90 2.80 7.33
C VAL A 368 -18.47 2.29 6.01
N VAL A 369 -18.31 0.99 5.73
CA VAL A 369 -18.84 0.37 4.52
C VAL A 369 -20.38 0.37 4.51
N ALA A 370 -21.03 0.13 5.65
CA ALA A 370 -22.48 0.13 5.76
C ALA A 370 -23.07 1.51 5.53
N VAL A 371 -22.55 2.53 6.20
CA VAL A 371 -23.02 3.91 6.00
C VAL A 371 -22.90 4.30 4.53
N ARG A 372 -21.76 4.01 3.90
CA ARG A 372 -21.57 4.31 2.47
C ARG A 372 -22.53 3.52 1.59
N GLU A 373 -22.49 2.19 1.64
CA GLU A 373 -23.22 1.35 0.70
C GLU A 373 -24.74 1.43 0.89
N ALA A 374 -25.23 1.43 2.13
CA ALA A 374 -26.67 1.50 2.40
C ALA A 374 -27.25 2.85 1.96
N PHE A 375 -26.53 3.96 2.16
CA PHE A 375 -26.98 5.28 1.72
C PHE A 375 -26.91 5.39 0.20
N GLU A 376 -25.85 4.90 -0.45
CA GLU A 376 -25.78 4.84 -1.92
C GLU A 376 -26.92 4.00 -2.51
N GLN A 377 -27.26 2.87 -1.88
CA GLN A 377 -28.39 2.03 -2.30
C GLN A 377 -29.73 2.74 -2.14
N HIS A 378 -29.94 3.44 -1.03
CA HIS A 378 -31.14 4.26 -0.80
C HIS A 378 -31.26 5.35 -1.86
N LEU A 379 -30.18 6.13 -2.06
CA LEU A 379 -30.18 7.26 -2.97
C LEU A 379 -30.44 6.87 -4.44
N LYS A 380 -30.02 5.69 -4.90
CA LYS A 380 -30.28 5.21 -6.28
C LYS A 380 -31.76 5.23 -6.67
N GLY A 381 -32.67 5.15 -5.70
CA GLY A 381 -34.13 5.24 -5.92
C GLY A 381 -34.69 6.66 -5.92
N THR A 382 -33.85 7.68 -5.70
CA THR A 382 -34.28 9.06 -5.42
C THR A 382 -33.79 10.05 -6.48
N GLN A 383 -34.37 11.26 -6.50
CA GLN A 383 -33.92 12.35 -7.37
C GLN A 383 -32.54 12.92 -6.96
N ALA A 384 -32.07 12.63 -5.74
CA ALA A 384 -30.78 13.10 -5.23
C ALA A 384 -29.59 12.27 -5.76
N TRP A 385 -29.83 11.12 -6.42
CA TRP A 385 -28.78 10.24 -6.95
C TRP A 385 -27.81 10.95 -7.89
N ASP A 386 -28.34 11.70 -8.88
CA ASP A 386 -27.51 12.36 -9.88
C ASP A 386 -26.65 13.47 -9.26
N LYS A 387 -27.20 14.18 -8.25
CA LYS A 387 -26.46 15.17 -7.47
C LYS A 387 -25.34 14.53 -6.65
N TYR A 388 -25.63 13.40 -6.00
CA TYR A 388 -24.63 12.61 -5.27
C TYR A 388 -23.51 12.12 -6.21
N GLN A 389 -23.84 11.58 -7.39
CA GLN A 389 -22.84 11.10 -8.35
C GLN A 389 -21.93 12.23 -8.84
N ALA A 390 -22.49 13.41 -9.15
CA ALA A 390 -21.70 14.57 -9.54
C ALA A 390 -20.78 15.06 -8.40
N HIS A 391 -21.31 15.16 -7.18
CA HIS A 391 -20.54 15.57 -6.00
C HIS A 391 -19.41 14.58 -5.68
N ARG A 392 -19.68 13.28 -5.79
CA ARG A 392 -18.70 12.21 -5.60
C ARG A 392 -17.51 12.32 -6.56
N GLY A 393 -17.76 12.63 -7.83
CA GLY A 393 -16.70 12.88 -8.82
C GLY A 393 -15.83 14.08 -8.42
N LYS A 394 -16.49 15.19 -8.07
CA LYS A 394 -15.82 16.42 -7.63
C LYS A 394 -14.93 16.21 -6.40
N VAL A 395 -15.42 15.49 -5.37
CA VAL A 395 -14.64 15.21 -4.15
C VAL A 395 -13.36 14.42 -4.49
N LEU A 396 -13.46 13.44 -5.39
CA LEU A 396 -12.29 12.67 -5.83
C LEU A 396 -11.28 13.59 -6.52
N GLU A 397 -11.71 14.39 -7.49
CA GLU A 397 -10.83 15.28 -8.25
C GLU A 397 -10.14 16.32 -7.34
N GLU A 398 -10.87 16.94 -6.41
CA GLU A 398 -10.34 17.92 -5.46
C GLU A 398 -9.31 17.29 -4.50
N ARG A 399 -9.55 16.08 -4.01
CA ARG A 399 -8.60 15.40 -3.11
C ARG A 399 -7.37 14.91 -3.85
N THR A 400 -7.53 14.37 -5.05
CA THR A 400 -6.40 14.02 -5.92
C THR A 400 -5.53 15.25 -6.20
N GLU A 401 -6.13 16.39 -6.53
CA GLU A 401 -5.41 17.64 -6.76
C GLU A 401 -4.61 18.06 -5.52
N ALA A 402 -5.26 18.06 -4.35
CA ALA A 402 -4.65 18.45 -3.09
C ALA A 402 -3.48 17.53 -2.72
N ALA A 403 -3.62 16.21 -2.91
CA ALA A 403 -2.57 15.24 -2.65
C ALA A 403 -1.35 15.47 -3.55
N LEU A 404 -1.55 15.58 -4.87
CA LEU A 404 -0.44 15.73 -5.81
C LEU A 404 0.25 17.10 -5.75
N THR A 405 -0.50 18.16 -5.44
CA THR A 405 0.08 19.50 -5.24
C THR A 405 1.09 19.52 -4.08
N ARG A 406 0.89 18.70 -3.04
CA ARG A 406 1.83 18.58 -1.90
C ARG A 406 3.19 18.00 -2.31
N VAL A 407 3.20 17.01 -3.21
CA VAL A 407 4.43 16.35 -3.67
C VAL A 407 5.03 16.98 -4.93
N LEU A 408 4.31 17.86 -5.62
CA LEU A 408 4.77 18.56 -6.83
C LEU A 408 4.77 20.09 -6.62
N PRO A 409 5.56 20.61 -5.66
CA PRO A 409 5.54 22.03 -5.34
C PRO A 409 6.02 22.87 -6.54
N GLY A 410 5.21 23.85 -6.93
CA GLY A 410 5.51 24.76 -8.03
C GLY A 410 5.07 24.27 -9.41
N ALA A 411 4.35 23.15 -9.50
CA ALA A 411 3.76 22.70 -10.76
C ALA A 411 2.67 23.66 -11.23
N THR A 412 2.56 23.85 -12.54
CA THR A 412 1.35 24.39 -13.16
C THR A 412 0.30 23.30 -13.19
N VAL A 413 -0.89 23.58 -12.65
CA VAL A 413 -1.99 22.63 -12.53
C VAL A 413 -3.13 23.08 -13.41
N LEU A 414 -3.61 22.20 -14.29
CA LEU A 414 -4.90 22.35 -14.96
C LEU A 414 -5.86 21.33 -14.36
N HIS A 415 -7.06 21.80 -14.00
CA HIS A 415 -8.11 21.00 -13.37
C HIS A 415 -9.42 21.17 -14.15
N GLY A 416 -10.13 20.07 -14.41
CA GLY A 416 -11.40 20.05 -15.14
C GLY A 416 -11.35 20.83 -16.47
N PHE A 417 -10.29 20.62 -17.24
CA PHE A 417 -9.97 21.49 -18.39
C PHE A 417 -10.42 20.87 -19.72
N GLU A 418 -10.86 21.73 -20.64
CA GLU A 418 -11.21 21.33 -22.00
C GLU A 418 -10.08 21.68 -22.98
N TYR A 419 -9.82 20.79 -23.95
CA TYR A 419 -8.85 20.99 -25.01
C TYR A 419 -9.35 20.44 -26.35
N TYR A 420 -8.72 20.88 -27.44
CA TYR A 420 -9.08 20.47 -28.79
C TYR A 420 -8.16 19.36 -29.32
N VAL A 421 -8.77 18.37 -29.98
CA VAL A 421 -8.11 17.27 -30.69
C VAL A 421 -8.64 17.20 -32.12
N PRO A 422 -7.90 16.58 -33.07
CA PRO A 422 -8.40 16.45 -34.43
C PRO A 422 -9.66 15.56 -34.44
N ALA A 423 -10.70 16.00 -35.15
CA ALA A 423 -11.91 15.22 -35.37
C ALA A 423 -11.74 14.16 -36.47
N THR A 424 -10.77 14.36 -37.37
CA THR A 424 -10.49 13.51 -38.53
C THR A 424 -8.99 13.39 -38.81
N GLU A 425 -8.56 12.38 -39.56
CA GLU A 425 -7.17 12.22 -40.01
C GLU A 425 -6.68 13.42 -40.86
N ALA A 426 -7.59 14.05 -41.61
CA ALA A 426 -7.29 15.25 -42.39
C ALA A 426 -7.01 16.47 -41.50
N GLU A 427 -7.74 16.62 -40.38
CA GLU A 427 -7.41 17.62 -39.36
C GLU A 427 -6.06 17.30 -38.72
N GLU A 428 -5.80 16.04 -38.39
CA GLU A 428 -4.54 15.61 -37.74
C GLU A 428 -3.29 15.89 -38.59
N ALA A 429 -3.38 15.75 -39.91
CA ALA A 429 -2.30 16.09 -40.83
C ALA A 429 -2.14 17.62 -41.06
N GLY A 430 -3.13 18.41 -40.64
CA GLY A 430 -3.16 19.86 -40.75
C GLY A 430 -2.59 20.59 -39.51
N PRO A 431 -2.67 21.92 -39.49
CA PRO A 431 -2.21 22.73 -38.36
C PRO A 431 -3.16 22.58 -37.15
N VAL A 432 -2.62 22.70 -35.93
CA VAL A 432 -3.33 22.42 -34.66
C VAL A 432 -4.52 23.37 -34.44
N GLU A 433 -4.47 24.58 -34.99
CA GLU A 433 -5.56 25.55 -34.99
C GLU A 433 -6.81 25.05 -35.75
N GLY A 434 -6.64 24.04 -36.60
CA GLY A 434 -7.72 23.36 -37.32
C GLY A 434 -8.46 22.31 -36.50
N TYR A 435 -8.00 21.95 -35.29
CA TYR A 435 -8.62 20.90 -34.47
C TYR A 435 -9.98 21.35 -33.93
N THR A 436 -11.03 20.59 -34.21
CA THR A 436 -12.41 20.98 -33.89
C THR A 436 -13.05 20.19 -32.75
N LYS A 437 -12.58 18.96 -32.48
CA LYS A 437 -13.20 18.09 -31.48
C LYS A 437 -12.77 18.51 -30.06
N ARG A 438 -13.72 18.99 -29.27
CA ARG A 438 -13.50 19.32 -27.86
C ARG A 438 -13.58 18.06 -27.00
N VAL A 439 -12.65 17.94 -26.07
CA VAL A 439 -12.57 16.86 -25.08
C VAL A 439 -12.13 17.43 -23.73
N GLU A 440 -12.44 16.71 -22.66
CA GLU A 440 -12.10 17.07 -21.28
C GLU A 440 -10.94 16.21 -20.77
N GLY A 441 -10.17 16.77 -19.84
CA GLY A 441 -9.21 16.06 -19.00
C GLY A 441 -9.36 16.48 -17.54
N ASP A 442 -9.21 15.52 -16.64
CA ASP A 442 -9.48 15.71 -15.21
C ASP A 442 -8.39 16.58 -14.57
N ASN A 443 -7.13 16.13 -14.59
CA ASN A 443 -6.02 16.81 -13.94
C ASN A 443 -4.71 16.71 -14.77
N LEU A 444 -3.99 17.82 -14.94
CA LEU A 444 -2.66 17.87 -15.58
C LEU A 444 -1.68 18.69 -14.76
N PHE A 445 -0.62 18.05 -14.28
CA PHE A 445 0.48 18.69 -13.54
C PHE A 445 1.69 18.82 -14.44
N ILE A 446 2.22 20.04 -14.58
CA ILE A 446 3.42 20.31 -15.37
C ILE A 446 4.46 20.98 -14.48
N LEU A 447 5.62 20.35 -14.37
CA LEU A 447 6.78 20.88 -13.67
C LEU A 447 8.01 20.75 -14.57
N ASP A 448 8.42 21.88 -15.16
CA ASP A 448 9.57 22.00 -16.06
C ASP A 448 9.53 21.03 -17.26
N ASP A 449 10.27 19.91 -17.18
CA ASP A 449 10.37 18.88 -18.21
C ASP A 449 9.50 17.65 -17.95
N VAL A 450 8.68 17.67 -16.91
CA VAL A 450 7.80 16.56 -16.50
C VAL A 450 6.33 16.98 -16.58
N ALA A 451 5.51 16.13 -17.21
CA ALA A 451 4.06 16.21 -17.14
C ALA A 451 3.50 14.95 -16.47
N ILE A 452 2.52 15.11 -15.58
CA ILE A 452 1.78 14.02 -14.96
C ILE A 452 0.31 14.23 -15.29
N ILE A 453 -0.23 13.34 -16.12
CA ILE A 453 -1.63 13.31 -16.50
C ILE A 453 -2.36 12.42 -15.50
N VAL A 454 -3.42 12.95 -14.91
CA VAL A 454 -4.18 12.26 -13.86
C VAL A 454 -5.63 12.16 -14.31
N GLU A 455 -6.16 10.94 -14.22
CA GLU A 455 -7.54 10.62 -14.54
C GLU A 455 -8.21 10.05 -13.30
N ASP A 456 -9.29 10.70 -12.88
CA ASP A 456 -10.03 10.41 -11.67
C ASP A 456 -11.27 9.60 -12.04
N LYS A 457 -11.47 8.46 -11.36
CA LYS A 457 -12.58 7.55 -11.64
C LYS A 457 -13.33 7.21 -10.35
N ALA A 458 -14.42 7.94 -10.14
CA ALA A 458 -15.39 7.70 -9.09
C ALA A 458 -16.43 6.63 -9.47
N VAL A 459 -16.08 5.62 -10.28
CA VAL A 459 -17.01 4.53 -10.63
C VAL A 459 -16.95 3.46 -9.57
N ALA A 460 -18.10 3.07 -9.01
CA ALA A 460 -18.17 1.96 -8.06
C ALA A 460 -18.15 0.61 -8.78
N ILE A 461 -17.42 -0.36 -8.22
CA ILE A 461 -17.61 -1.78 -8.58
C ILE A 461 -19.02 -2.17 -8.13
N ALA A 462 -19.80 -2.77 -9.02
CA ALA A 462 -21.14 -3.21 -8.68
C ALA A 462 -21.09 -4.33 -7.61
N PRO A 463 -22.07 -4.41 -6.68
CA PRO A 463 -22.14 -5.51 -5.72
C PRO A 463 -22.09 -6.89 -6.38
N ALA A 464 -22.77 -7.06 -7.52
CA ALA A 464 -22.73 -8.31 -8.28
C ALA A 464 -21.32 -8.62 -8.86
N ALA A 465 -20.52 -7.60 -9.22
CA ALA A 465 -19.15 -7.80 -9.68
C ALA A 465 -18.22 -8.21 -8.52
N ARG A 466 -18.40 -7.61 -7.33
CA ARG A 466 -17.77 -8.06 -6.07
C ARG A 466 -18.14 -9.50 -5.74
N ALA A 467 -19.40 -9.86 -5.98
CA ALA A 467 -19.95 -11.20 -5.77
C ALA A 467 -19.52 -12.25 -6.83
N GLY A 468 -18.52 -11.94 -7.67
CA GLY A 468 -17.96 -12.89 -8.62
C GLY A 468 -18.62 -12.93 -10.02
N ASP A 469 -19.53 -12.00 -10.37
CA ASP A 469 -20.00 -11.86 -11.75
C ASP A 469 -18.88 -11.33 -12.65
N THR A 470 -18.15 -12.26 -13.28
CA THR A 470 -17.02 -11.96 -14.18
C THR A 470 -17.37 -10.99 -15.30
N ARG A 471 -18.59 -11.06 -15.86
CA ARG A 471 -18.99 -10.17 -16.96
C ARG A 471 -19.17 -8.74 -16.46
N ARG A 472 -19.80 -8.57 -15.30
CA ARG A 472 -19.93 -7.24 -14.67
C ARG A 472 -18.58 -6.71 -14.22
N LEU A 473 -17.75 -7.53 -13.59
CA LEU A 473 -16.41 -7.13 -13.17
C LEU A 473 -15.57 -6.68 -14.38
N ARG A 474 -15.61 -7.42 -15.50
CA ARG A 474 -14.97 -7.00 -16.76
C ARG A 474 -15.44 -5.61 -17.16
N ASN A 475 -16.76 -5.36 -17.18
CA ASN A 475 -17.31 -4.07 -17.58
C ASN A 475 -16.91 -2.92 -16.64
N ASP A 476 -16.89 -3.17 -15.33
CA ASP A 476 -16.49 -2.19 -14.32
C ASP A 476 -15.00 -1.87 -14.44
N LEU A 477 -14.13 -2.88 -14.55
CA LEU A 477 -12.69 -2.70 -14.77
C LEU A 477 -12.40 -1.97 -16.10
N LYS A 478 -13.14 -2.24 -17.18
CA LYS A 478 -13.04 -1.47 -18.42
C LYS A 478 -13.36 0.01 -18.21
N ARG A 479 -14.40 0.30 -17.42
CA ARG A 479 -14.82 1.69 -17.15
C ARG A 479 -13.84 2.43 -16.25
N ILE A 480 -13.24 1.74 -15.29
CA ILE A 480 -12.29 2.30 -14.32
C ILE A 480 -10.90 2.45 -14.94
N ILE A 481 -10.36 1.40 -15.56
CA ILE A 481 -8.96 1.34 -15.98
C ILE A 481 -8.80 1.69 -17.46
N GLU A 482 -9.45 0.93 -18.36
CA GLU A 482 -9.24 1.06 -19.81
C GLU A 482 -9.62 2.46 -20.32
N ARG A 483 -10.75 3.01 -19.85
CA ARG A 483 -11.19 4.37 -20.24
C ARG A 483 -10.22 5.46 -19.74
N ALA A 484 -9.83 5.41 -18.47
CA ALA A 484 -8.87 6.35 -17.89
C ALA A 484 -7.56 6.36 -18.69
N VAL A 485 -7.00 5.18 -18.95
CA VAL A 485 -5.77 5.04 -19.74
C VAL A 485 -5.96 5.59 -21.16
N SER A 486 -7.11 5.34 -21.81
CA SER A 486 -7.37 5.86 -23.15
C SER A 486 -7.45 7.38 -23.22
N GLN A 487 -8.06 8.02 -22.22
CA GLN A 487 -8.20 9.49 -22.12
C GLN A 487 -6.83 10.13 -21.90
N ALA A 488 -6.08 9.63 -20.92
CA ALA A 488 -4.74 10.11 -20.63
C ALA A 488 -3.75 9.85 -21.78
N ARG A 489 -3.84 8.70 -22.46
CA ARG A 489 -3.02 8.38 -23.63
C ARG A 489 -3.25 9.39 -24.75
N ARG A 490 -4.51 9.73 -25.03
CA ARG A 490 -4.84 10.75 -26.04
C ARG A 490 -4.14 12.06 -25.73
N LEU A 491 -4.24 12.54 -24.49
CA LEU A 491 -3.59 13.77 -24.05
C LEU A 491 -2.06 13.67 -24.17
N ARG A 492 -1.45 12.59 -23.68
CA ARG A 492 0.00 12.33 -23.82
C ARG A 492 0.47 12.39 -25.27
N ASP A 493 -0.26 11.73 -26.17
CA ASP A 493 0.12 11.62 -27.57
C ASP A 493 0.02 13.00 -28.26
N ARG A 494 -0.96 13.83 -27.90
CA ARG A 494 -1.02 15.25 -28.32
C ARG A 494 0.14 16.08 -27.79
N ILE A 495 0.45 16.02 -26.49
CA ILE A 495 1.60 16.75 -25.91
C ILE A 495 2.90 16.38 -26.63
N LYS A 496 3.09 15.10 -26.97
CA LYS A 496 4.29 14.63 -27.69
C LYS A 496 4.35 15.11 -29.14
N ALA A 497 3.24 15.04 -29.86
CA ALA A 497 3.17 15.39 -31.27
C ALA A 497 3.21 16.91 -31.48
N ASP A 498 2.34 17.61 -30.75
CA ASP A 498 2.03 19.02 -31.00
C ASP A 498 2.93 19.96 -30.18
N ARG A 499 3.67 19.42 -29.20
CA ARG A 499 4.54 20.18 -28.28
C ARG A 499 3.81 21.26 -27.49
N GLY A 500 2.51 21.12 -27.34
CA GLY A 500 1.65 22.01 -26.59
C GLY A 500 0.20 21.57 -26.68
N LEU A 501 -0.71 22.37 -26.14
CA LEU A 501 -2.14 22.10 -26.15
C LEU A 501 -2.92 23.34 -26.54
N ARG A 502 -3.91 23.14 -27.41
CA ARG A 502 -4.95 24.13 -27.67
C ARG A 502 -6.06 23.95 -26.64
N LEU A 503 -6.06 24.79 -25.61
CA LEU A 503 -7.07 24.75 -24.55
C LEU A 503 -8.35 25.47 -24.99
N HIS A 504 -9.47 25.17 -24.34
CA HIS A 504 -10.67 25.99 -24.49
C HIS A 504 -10.51 27.29 -23.70
N GLY A 505 -10.75 28.43 -24.34
CA GLY A 505 -10.59 29.76 -23.72
C GLY A 505 -9.16 30.32 -23.69
N VAL A 506 -8.14 29.52 -24.03
CA VAL A 506 -6.75 29.97 -24.21
C VAL A 506 -6.24 29.46 -25.56
N GLU A 507 -5.56 30.30 -26.34
CA GLU A 507 -5.16 29.95 -27.71
C GLU A 507 -4.14 28.81 -27.77
N TRP A 508 -3.10 28.84 -26.95
CA TRP A 508 -2.03 27.83 -26.94
C TRP A 508 -1.31 27.75 -25.59
N MET A 509 -1.08 26.53 -25.11
CA MET A 509 -0.20 26.23 -23.99
C MET A 509 1.05 25.53 -24.51
N ASP A 510 2.20 26.19 -24.40
CA ASP A 510 3.48 25.59 -24.79
C ASP A 510 3.92 24.50 -23.80
N LEU A 511 4.21 23.31 -24.33
CA LEU A 511 4.74 22.16 -23.60
C LEU A 511 6.01 21.61 -24.28
N SER A 512 6.68 22.46 -25.06
CA SER A 512 7.89 22.11 -25.82
C SER A 512 9.05 21.69 -24.93
N SER A 513 9.04 22.06 -23.65
CA SER A 513 10.02 21.64 -22.64
C SER A 513 9.79 20.22 -22.09
N VAL A 514 8.58 19.68 -22.22
CA VAL A 514 8.23 18.38 -21.63
C VAL A 514 9.03 17.26 -22.31
N ARG A 515 9.71 16.44 -21.49
CA ARG A 515 10.51 15.28 -21.92
C ARG A 515 10.01 13.97 -21.34
N GLU A 516 9.30 14.05 -20.22
CA GLU A 516 8.82 12.89 -19.48
C GLU A 516 7.34 13.07 -19.15
N ILE A 517 6.52 12.06 -19.51
CA ILE A 517 5.08 12.09 -19.26
C ILE A 517 4.68 10.82 -18.53
N HIS A 518 4.02 10.98 -17.38
CA HIS A 518 3.43 9.87 -16.61
C HIS A 518 1.92 9.95 -16.63
N ILE A 519 1.28 8.78 -16.50
CA ILE A 519 -0.17 8.67 -16.40
C ILE A 519 -0.48 8.03 -15.04
N VAL A 520 -1.38 8.66 -14.31
CA VAL A 520 -1.91 8.18 -13.03
C VAL A 520 -3.42 8.06 -13.18
N ALA A 521 -3.97 6.91 -12.82
CA ALA A 521 -5.40 6.68 -12.76
C ALA A 521 -5.78 6.48 -11.28
N VAL A 522 -6.50 7.45 -10.72
CA VAL A 522 -6.90 7.44 -9.31
C VAL A 522 -8.35 6.96 -9.21
N SER A 523 -8.58 6.00 -8.32
CA SER A 523 -9.91 5.45 -8.06
C SER A 523 -10.39 5.82 -6.66
N LEU A 524 -11.67 6.20 -6.55
CA LEU A 524 -12.32 6.34 -5.25
C LEU A 524 -12.66 4.98 -4.61
N GLU A 525 -12.83 3.95 -5.44
CA GLU A 525 -12.91 2.58 -4.93
C GLU A 525 -11.53 2.07 -4.55
N ASP A 526 -11.50 1.26 -3.49
CA ASP A 526 -10.34 0.45 -3.18
C ASP A 526 -10.25 -0.70 -4.18
N LEU A 527 -9.12 -0.76 -4.88
CA LEU A 527 -8.86 -1.72 -5.94
C LEU A 527 -7.65 -2.60 -5.61
N ALA A 528 -7.23 -2.68 -4.33
CA ALA A 528 -6.01 -3.37 -3.88
C ALA A 528 -5.86 -4.77 -4.50
N ALA A 529 -6.94 -5.54 -4.58
CA ALA A 529 -6.95 -6.90 -5.16
C ALA A 529 -6.68 -6.95 -6.69
N THR A 530 -6.70 -5.81 -7.39
CA THR A 530 -6.62 -5.72 -8.86
C THR A 530 -5.48 -4.84 -9.39
N THR A 531 -5.06 -3.79 -8.66
CA THR A 531 -4.11 -2.76 -9.16
C THR A 531 -2.64 -3.19 -9.08
N THR A 532 -2.27 -3.96 -8.07
CA THR A 532 -0.90 -4.51 -7.91
C THR A 532 -0.57 -5.58 -8.94
N GLY A 533 -1.59 -6.24 -9.49
CA GLY A 533 -1.51 -7.24 -10.56
C GLY A 533 -1.38 -6.61 -11.95
N THR A 534 -0.56 -5.57 -12.15
CA THR A 534 -0.48 -4.87 -13.45
C THR A 534 -0.15 -5.81 -14.62
N ALA A 535 0.70 -6.83 -14.41
CA ALA A 535 0.97 -7.84 -15.43
C ALA A 535 -0.27 -8.69 -15.79
N GLU A 536 -1.17 -8.93 -14.85
CA GLU A 536 -2.44 -9.64 -15.08
C GLU A 536 -3.42 -8.76 -15.86
N LEU A 537 -3.48 -7.45 -15.54
CA LEU A 537 -4.25 -6.47 -16.31
C LEU A 537 -3.74 -6.30 -17.74
N ILE A 538 -2.41 -6.35 -17.95
CA ILE A 538 -1.81 -6.36 -19.30
C ILE A 538 -2.19 -7.64 -20.04
N LYS A 539 -2.08 -8.81 -19.39
CA LYS A 539 -2.47 -10.10 -19.99
C LYS A 539 -3.95 -10.11 -20.39
N ALA A 540 -4.83 -9.63 -19.53
CA ALA A 540 -6.27 -9.54 -19.78
C ALA A 540 -6.67 -8.39 -20.75
N GLY A 541 -5.68 -7.63 -21.27
CA GLY A 541 -5.89 -6.59 -22.27
C GLY A 541 -6.44 -5.26 -21.76
N PHE A 542 -6.45 -5.02 -20.44
CA PHE A 542 -6.93 -3.76 -19.85
C PHE A 542 -5.89 -2.64 -19.90
N ILE A 543 -4.60 -2.98 -19.93
CA ILE A 543 -3.48 -2.04 -19.96
C ILE A 543 -2.60 -2.36 -21.16
N ASP A 544 -2.26 -1.33 -21.93
CA ASP A 544 -1.27 -1.44 -22.99
C ASP A 544 0.13 -1.49 -22.38
N LYS A 545 0.93 -2.50 -22.75
CA LYS A 545 2.32 -2.67 -22.33
C LYS A 545 3.22 -1.46 -22.67
N ASP A 546 2.84 -0.70 -23.71
CA ASP A 546 3.58 0.48 -24.16
C ASP A 546 3.08 1.77 -23.48
N CYS A 547 2.07 1.67 -22.62
CA CYS A 547 1.43 2.76 -21.90
C CYS A 547 0.91 2.31 -20.53
N ILE A 548 1.83 1.92 -19.64
CA ILE A 548 1.48 1.52 -18.28
C ILE A 548 1.15 2.75 -17.44
N ALA A 549 -0.11 2.87 -17.03
CA ALA A 549 -0.54 3.86 -16.05
C ALA A 549 -0.33 3.33 -14.62
N TRP A 550 0.03 4.22 -13.69
CA TRP A 550 -0.03 3.89 -12.27
C TRP A 550 -1.49 3.97 -11.82
N THR A 551 -2.05 2.83 -11.42
CA THR A 551 -3.43 2.74 -10.91
C THR A 551 -3.36 2.65 -9.39
N VAL A 552 -4.07 3.55 -8.69
CA VAL A 552 -3.98 3.69 -7.23
C VAL A 552 -5.31 4.13 -6.64
N SER A 553 -5.63 3.69 -5.43
CA SER A 553 -6.80 4.20 -4.70
C SER A 553 -6.51 5.61 -4.14
N LEU A 554 -7.55 6.41 -3.90
CA LEU A 554 -7.37 7.73 -3.27
C LEU A 554 -6.69 7.62 -1.89
N HIS A 555 -7.05 6.61 -1.10
CA HIS A 555 -6.50 6.42 0.25
C HIS A 555 -5.01 6.05 0.20
N ASP A 556 -4.61 5.15 -0.71
CA ASP A 556 -3.19 4.81 -0.90
C ASP A 556 -2.39 6.01 -1.41
N LEU A 557 -2.97 6.79 -2.33
CA LEU A 557 -2.33 8.00 -2.83
C LEU A 557 -2.05 8.99 -1.69
N ASP A 558 -3.05 9.26 -0.84
CA ASP A 558 -2.91 10.17 0.30
C ASP A 558 -1.79 9.73 1.24
N LEU A 559 -1.72 8.43 1.56
CA LEU A 559 -0.67 7.88 2.42
C LEU A 559 0.69 7.89 1.74
N ILE A 560 0.79 7.51 0.48
CA ILE A 560 2.05 7.53 -0.27
C ILE A 560 2.61 8.95 -0.32
N VAL A 561 1.77 9.94 -0.65
CA VAL A 561 2.12 11.36 -0.67
C VAL A 561 2.60 11.82 0.71
N GLU A 562 1.93 11.40 1.78
CA GLU A 562 2.34 11.70 3.14
C GLU A 562 3.69 11.05 3.50
N LEU A 563 3.97 9.85 3.02
CA LEU A 563 5.20 9.10 3.29
C LEU A 563 6.43 9.61 2.54
N ILE A 564 6.25 10.46 1.53
CA ILE A 564 7.35 11.02 0.73
C ILE A 564 8.04 12.17 1.47
N ASP A 565 9.36 12.09 1.61
CA ASP A 565 10.16 13.15 2.26
C ASP A 565 10.83 14.10 1.25
N HIS A 566 10.93 13.68 -0.02
CA HIS A 566 11.43 14.52 -1.11
C HIS A 566 10.65 14.27 -2.42
N PRO A 567 10.17 15.30 -3.12
CA PRO A 567 9.42 15.16 -4.39
C PRO A 567 10.04 14.24 -5.44
N SER A 568 11.36 14.24 -5.55
CA SER A 568 12.09 13.34 -6.47
C SER A 568 11.89 11.85 -6.18
N GLU A 569 11.55 11.48 -4.93
CA GLU A 569 11.18 10.10 -4.57
C GLU A 569 9.86 9.70 -5.22
N PHE A 570 8.88 10.61 -5.27
CA PHE A 570 7.60 10.37 -5.95
C PHE A 570 7.80 10.10 -7.44
N LEU A 571 8.52 10.99 -8.13
CA LEU A 571 8.80 10.79 -9.55
C LEU A 571 9.60 9.49 -9.76
N LEU A 572 10.59 9.20 -8.92
CA LEU A 572 11.32 7.94 -9.02
C LEU A 572 10.40 6.72 -8.80
N TYR A 573 9.45 6.78 -7.87
CA TYR A 573 8.46 5.73 -7.67
C TYR A 573 7.62 5.50 -8.92
N LEU A 574 7.04 6.57 -9.50
CA LEU A 574 6.30 6.50 -10.77
C LEU A 574 7.15 5.83 -11.85
N ARG A 575 8.43 6.23 -11.96
CA ARG A 575 9.33 5.64 -12.95
C ARG A 575 9.54 4.13 -12.77
N ARG A 576 9.59 3.64 -11.53
CA ARG A 576 9.74 2.20 -11.24
C ARG A 576 8.44 1.46 -11.44
N ARG A 577 7.33 2.02 -10.98
CA ARG A 577 6.03 1.38 -10.96
C ARG A 577 5.41 1.23 -12.35
N THR A 578 5.74 2.12 -13.28
CA THR A 578 5.34 2.05 -14.70
C THR A 578 6.35 1.34 -15.59
N ASP A 579 7.44 0.79 -15.05
CA ASP A 579 8.38 -0.01 -15.81
C ASP A 579 7.79 -1.42 -16.08
N PRO A 580 7.72 -1.88 -17.34
CA PRO A 580 7.10 -3.16 -17.67
C PRO A 580 7.74 -4.35 -16.96
N LEU A 581 9.07 -4.34 -16.77
CA LEU A 581 9.76 -5.45 -16.11
C LEU A 581 9.47 -5.45 -14.60
N THR A 582 9.37 -4.28 -13.95
CA THR A 582 8.94 -4.17 -12.55
C THR A 582 7.57 -4.84 -12.35
N THR A 583 6.60 -4.62 -13.23
CA THR A 583 5.24 -5.19 -13.09
C THR A 583 5.19 -6.72 -13.19
N VAL A 584 6.21 -7.32 -13.79
CA VAL A 584 6.34 -8.79 -13.93
C VAL A 584 7.15 -9.39 -12.78
N ILE A 585 8.15 -8.66 -12.28
CA ILE A 585 9.03 -9.13 -11.20
C ILE A 585 8.39 -8.93 -9.84
N TYR A 586 7.64 -7.86 -9.62
CA TYR A 586 7.06 -7.56 -8.31
C TYR A 586 5.54 -7.59 -8.36
N THR A 587 4.94 -8.33 -7.44
CA THR A 587 3.51 -8.33 -7.16
C THR A 587 3.34 -8.25 -5.65
N ALA A 588 2.30 -7.57 -5.17
CA ALA A 588 2.01 -7.46 -3.74
C ALA A 588 0.51 -7.61 -3.49
N SER A 589 0.13 -7.78 -2.23
CA SER A 589 -1.29 -7.73 -1.83
C SER A 589 -1.87 -6.33 -1.98
N ASP A 590 -1.06 -5.30 -1.72
CA ASP A 590 -1.46 -3.89 -1.69
C ASP A 590 -0.41 -2.98 -2.36
N GLU A 591 -0.83 -1.81 -2.86
CA GLU A 591 0.08 -0.82 -3.47
C GLU A 591 0.99 -0.17 -2.42
N LEU A 592 0.55 -0.04 -1.16
CA LEU A 592 1.38 0.42 -0.05
C LEU A 592 2.58 -0.50 0.20
N ASP A 593 2.42 -1.81 0.01
CA ASP A 593 3.51 -2.77 0.14
C ASP A 593 4.58 -2.58 -0.94
N LEU A 594 4.16 -2.29 -2.18
CA LEU A 594 5.08 -1.95 -3.28
C LEU A 594 5.83 -0.65 -2.99
N PHE A 595 5.13 0.36 -2.44
CA PHE A 595 5.74 1.63 -2.08
C PHE A 595 6.72 1.51 -0.91
N LEU A 596 6.38 0.76 0.14
CA LEU A 596 7.28 0.50 1.27
C LEU A 596 8.48 -0.36 0.83
N HIS A 597 8.28 -1.32 -0.07
CA HIS A 597 9.38 -2.06 -0.69
C HIS A 597 10.28 -1.12 -1.53
N PHE A 598 9.70 -0.15 -2.23
CA PHE A 598 10.44 0.90 -2.91
C PHE A 598 11.30 1.74 -1.93
N GLN A 599 10.74 2.18 -0.80
CA GLN A 599 11.52 2.93 0.19
C GLN A 599 12.67 2.10 0.79
N GLN A 600 12.47 0.79 0.99
CA GLN A 600 13.46 -0.10 1.60
C GLN A 600 14.54 -0.59 0.62
N LYS A 601 14.14 -0.97 -0.60
CA LYS A 601 14.98 -1.69 -1.58
C LYS A 601 15.04 -1.04 -2.97
N GLY A 602 14.26 0.03 -3.20
CA GLY A 602 14.29 0.82 -4.43
C GLY A 602 13.41 0.29 -5.58
N LEU A 603 12.63 -0.79 -5.36
CA LEU A 603 11.77 -1.45 -6.35
C LEU A 603 12.48 -1.58 -7.72
N TYR A 604 13.72 -2.06 -7.66
CA TYR A 604 14.66 -2.04 -8.79
C TYR A 604 14.69 -3.37 -9.51
N VAL A 605 14.49 -3.32 -10.82
CA VAL A 605 14.77 -4.44 -11.73
C VAL A 605 16.05 -4.16 -12.52
N GLU A 606 16.87 -5.19 -12.69
CA GLU A 606 18.03 -5.14 -13.60
C GLU A 606 17.51 -5.16 -15.05
N PRO A 607 17.83 -4.14 -15.86
CA PRO A 607 17.45 -4.12 -17.27
C PRO A 607 18.23 -5.19 -18.05
N ASP A 608 17.73 -5.56 -19.24
CA ASP A 608 18.47 -6.42 -20.14
C ASP A 608 19.76 -5.70 -20.59
N PRO A 609 20.95 -6.19 -20.21
CA PRO A 609 22.19 -5.52 -20.54
C PRO A 609 22.49 -5.52 -22.05
N ASP A 610 21.97 -6.50 -22.79
CA ASP A 610 22.14 -6.58 -24.24
C ASP A 610 21.26 -5.55 -24.96
N GLU A 611 20.01 -5.35 -24.54
CA GLU A 611 19.16 -4.26 -25.06
C GLU A 611 19.68 -2.87 -24.69
N LEU A 612 20.11 -2.69 -23.43
CA LEU A 612 20.69 -1.42 -22.96
C LEU A 612 21.92 -1.04 -23.80
N ARG A 613 22.77 -2.01 -24.14
CA ARG A 613 23.97 -1.81 -24.97
C ARG A 613 23.63 -1.46 -26.41
N LYS A 614 22.57 -2.06 -26.98
CA LYS A 614 22.07 -1.73 -28.32
C LYS A 614 21.59 -0.29 -28.38
N GLN A 615 20.85 0.16 -27.36
CA GLN A 615 20.35 1.53 -27.25
C GLN A 615 21.49 2.53 -26.97
N HIS A 616 22.54 2.11 -26.25
CA HIS A 616 23.65 2.98 -25.86
C HIS A 616 25.04 2.36 -26.16
N PRO A 617 25.51 2.42 -27.43
CA PRO A 617 26.76 1.79 -27.88
C PRO A 617 28.07 2.35 -27.28
N TYR A 618 28.02 3.48 -26.56
CA TYR A 618 29.17 4.12 -25.92
C TYR A 618 29.41 3.66 -24.46
N LEU A 619 28.45 2.93 -23.86
CA LEU A 619 28.65 2.30 -22.54
C LEU A 619 29.86 1.32 -22.53
N PRO A 620 30.34 0.88 -21.36
CA PRO A 620 31.34 -0.18 -21.29
C PRO A 620 30.83 -1.51 -21.88
N ALA A 621 31.76 -2.41 -22.23
CA ALA A 621 31.41 -3.76 -22.70
C ALA A 621 30.67 -4.55 -21.61
N ILE A 622 29.61 -5.27 -22.02
CA ILE A 622 28.78 -6.08 -21.12
C ILE A 622 29.63 -7.20 -20.50
N THR A 623 29.56 -7.31 -19.18
CA THR A 623 30.22 -8.34 -18.40
C THR A 623 29.35 -9.59 -18.27
N ALA A 624 29.98 -10.76 -18.12
CA ALA A 624 29.26 -11.99 -17.79
C ALA A 624 28.54 -11.93 -16.42
N ALA A 625 28.92 -10.99 -15.54
CA ALA A 625 28.24 -10.78 -14.27
C ALA A 625 26.88 -10.08 -14.46
N GLU A 626 26.80 -9.07 -15.33
CA GLU A 626 25.57 -8.36 -15.68
C GLU A 626 24.52 -9.30 -16.27
N ARG A 627 24.87 -10.05 -17.32
CA ARG A 627 23.97 -11.05 -17.91
C ARG A 627 23.49 -12.10 -16.89
N ARG A 628 24.35 -12.48 -15.94
CA ARG A 628 23.98 -13.42 -14.86
C ARG A 628 23.08 -12.78 -13.80
N ARG A 629 23.19 -11.48 -13.53
CA ARG A 629 22.27 -10.78 -12.62
C ARG A 629 20.89 -10.70 -13.25
N PHE A 630 20.80 -10.24 -14.50
CA PHE A 630 19.55 -10.18 -15.26
C PHE A 630 18.80 -11.53 -15.27
N LYS A 631 19.49 -12.63 -15.64
CA LYS A 631 18.91 -13.98 -15.69
C LYS A 631 18.51 -14.60 -14.36
N ARG A 632 18.98 -14.07 -13.23
CA ARG A 632 18.65 -14.59 -11.89
C ARG A 632 17.44 -13.92 -11.26
N GLN A 633 16.92 -12.86 -11.88
CA GLN A 633 15.69 -12.24 -11.43
C GLN A 633 14.55 -13.24 -11.58
N ALA A 634 13.71 -13.31 -10.57
CA ALA A 634 12.53 -14.16 -10.55
C ALA A 634 11.37 -13.34 -9.97
N PRO A 635 10.13 -13.64 -10.35
CA PRO A 635 8.96 -13.03 -9.72
C PRO A 635 9.01 -13.17 -8.20
N GLU A 636 8.76 -12.07 -7.50
CA GLU A 636 8.72 -11.93 -6.05
C GLU A 636 7.32 -11.46 -5.66
N TYR A 637 6.65 -12.22 -4.80
CA TYR A 637 5.43 -11.78 -4.13
C TYR A 637 5.82 -11.09 -2.82
N ILE A 638 5.50 -9.80 -2.72
CA ILE A 638 5.74 -8.97 -1.54
C ILE A 638 4.53 -9.13 -0.61
N THR A 639 4.77 -9.72 0.56
CA THR A 639 3.79 -9.76 1.65
C THR A 639 3.74 -8.42 2.38
N SER A 640 2.78 -8.26 3.29
CA SER A 640 2.59 -7.03 4.07
C SER A 640 3.90 -6.51 4.67
N LEU A 641 4.19 -5.23 4.41
CA LEU A 641 5.29 -4.44 4.98
C LEU A 641 4.76 -3.29 5.87
N THR A 642 3.46 -3.28 6.16
CA THR A 642 2.76 -2.16 6.81
C THR A 642 2.89 -2.13 8.33
N ASP A 643 3.45 -3.14 9.00
CA ASP A 643 3.54 -3.22 10.47
C ASP A 643 4.04 -1.91 11.14
N GLN A 644 5.10 -1.30 10.59
CA GLN A 644 5.63 -0.03 11.08
C GLN A 644 4.69 1.15 10.76
N LEU A 645 4.11 1.15 9.56
CA LEU A 645 3.15 2.16 9.12
C LEU A 645 1.92 2.15 10.02
N ASP A 646 1.36 0.97 10.28
CA ASP A 646 0.20 0.77 11.16
C ASP A 646 0.47 1.26 12.57
N ALA A 647 1.64 0.94 13.11
CA ALA A 647 2.04 1.38 14.45
C ALA A 647 2.19 2.91 14.53
N TRP A 648 2.77 3.53 13.50
CA TRP A 648 2.90 4.99 13.41
C TRP A 648 1.53 5.66 13.24
N HIS A 649 0.69 5.13 12.35
CA HIS A 649 -0.66 5.64 12.07
C HIS A 649 -1.56 5.59 13.31
N ARG A 650 -1.58 4.45 14.02
CA ARG A 650 -2.32 4.31 15.29
C ARG A 650 -1.87 5.33 16.33
N GLN A 651 -0.56 5.56 16.47
CA GLN A 651 -0.05 6.57 17.39
C GLN A 651 -0.49 7.99 17.00
N ARG A 652 -0.55 8.28 15.69
CA ARG A 652 -1.01 9.58 15.16
C ARG A 652 -2.46 9.85 15.55
N ILE A 653 -3.35 8.90 15.30
CA ILE A 653 -4.76 9.03 15.66
C ILE A 653 -4.93 9.28 17.16
N VAL A 654 -4.21 8.54 18.02
CA VAL A 654 -4.31 8.72 19.48
C VAL A 654 -3.89 10.12 19.92
N VAL A 655 -2.86 10.70 19.28
CA VAL A 655 -2.39 12.07 19.58
C VAL A 655 -3.38 13.12 19.06
N GLU A 656 -3.93 12.94 17.86
CA GLU A 656 -4.86 13.88 17.22
C GLU A 656 -6.25 13.88 17.86
N SER A 657 -6.75 12.70 18.24
CA SER A 657 -8.08 12.53 18.85
C SER A 657 -8.17 13.00 20.31
N GLY A 658 -7.06 13.42 20.91
CA GLY A 658 -6.98 14.10 22.20
C GLY A 658 -8.05 13.70 23.21
N SER A 659 -7.90 12.57 23.90
CA SER A 659 -8.77 12.26 25.04
C SER A 659 -8.10 11.50 26.19
N PRO A 660 -8.60 11.72 27.42
CA PRO A 660 -7.77 11.90 28.60
C PRO A 660 -7.94 10.72 29.56
N HIS A 661 -6.89 9.93 29.74
CA HIS A 661 -6.74 9.08 30.92
C HIS A 661 -5.50 9.52 31.68
N GLY A 662 -5.64 10.64 32.39
CA GLY A 662 -4.62 11.19 33.28
C GLY A 662 -4.79 12.69 33.45
N ALA A 663 -5.35 13.11 34.57
CA ALA A 663 -5.43 14.52 34.95
C ALA A 663 -4.04 15.18 34.93
N GLY A 664 -3.95 16.36 34.31
CA GLY A 664 -2.77 17.23 34.39
C GLY A 664 -2.55 18.06 33.13
N GLU A 665 -2.84 19.37 33.24
CA GLU A 665 -2.43 20.50 32.40
C GLU A 665 -2.04 20.23 30.94
N ALA A 666 -2.83 20.79 30.02
CA ALA A 666 -2.54 20.95 28.61
C ALA A 666 -1.28 21.82 28.39
N ALA A 667 -0.10 21.23 28.56
CA ALA A 667 1.13 21.75 28.00
C ALA A 667 1.05 21.55 26.47
N LYS A 668 1.32 22.61 25.70
CA LYS A 668 1.52 22.52 24.24
C LYS A 668 2.56 21.44 23.96
N LEU A 669 2.08 20.26 23.56
CA LEU A 669 2.94 19.11 23.29
C LEU A 669 3.70 19.39 22.00
N ASP A 670 5.03 19.36 22.08
CA ASP A 670 5.90 19.41 20.92
C ASP A 670 5.71 18.09 20.14
N PHE A 671 4.81 18.10 19.14
CA PHE A 671 4.32 16.91 18.43
C PHE A 671 5.44 15.97 17.96
N ALA A 672 6.61 16.50 17.59
CA ALA A 672 7.75 15.71 17.14
C ALA A 672 8.45 14.90 18.25
N LYS A 673 8.27 15.26 19.53
CA LYS A 673 8.86 14.55 20.68
C LYS A 673 7.96 13.45 21.25
N THR A 674 6.67 13.44 20.89
CA THR A 674 5.67 12.53 21.47
C THR A 674 5.60 11.17 20.76
N PHE A 675 5.96 11.12 19.47
CA PHE A 675 5.94 9.88 18.69
C PHE A 675 7.09 8.95 19.10
N THR A 676 6.74 7.76 19.58
CA THR A 676 7.68 6.68 19.91
C THR A 676 7.95 5.79 18.70
N VAL A 677 6.98 5.67 17.79
CA VAL A 677 7.12 4.99 16.50
C VAL A 677 7.45 6.02 15.43
N LYS A 678 8.52 5.77 14.66
CA LYS A 678 8.92 6.66 13.57
C LYS A 678 8.10 6.37 12.32
N LYS A 679 7.68 7.44 11.63
CA LYS A 679 7.16 7.41 10.26
C LYS A 679 8.09 6.57 9.37
N PRO A 680 7.56 5.64 8.54
CA PRO A 680 8.35 4.99 7.50
C PRO A 680 8.89 6.01 6.49
N THR A 681 10.18 5.92 6.17
CA THR A 681 10.85 6.85 5.25
C THR A 681 11.87 6.09 4.39
N MET A 682 12.16 6.63 3.21
CA MET A 682 13.31 6.16 2.43
C MET A 682 14.60 6.36 3.23
N GLY A 683 15.55 5.43 3.10
CA GLY A 683 16.86 5.57 3.74
C GLY A 683 17.60 6.83 3.24
N PRO A 684 18.36 7.54 4.10
CA PRO A 684 18.95 8.82 3.73
C PRO A 684 19.89 8.69 2.52
N SER A 685 19.68 9.55 1.53
CA SER A 685 20.52 9.64 0.34
C SER A 685 21.82 10.41 0.65
N PRO A 686 22.99 9.91 0.20
CA PRO A 686 24.23 10.68 0.19
C PRO A 686 24.16 11.99 -0.60
N LEU A 687 23.17 12.16 -1.47
CA LEU A 687 22.98 13.33 -2.32
C LEU A 687 21.96 14.32 -1.75
N ARG A 688 21.48 14.13 -0.51
CA ARG A 688 20.40 14.93 0.08
C ARG A 688 20.66 16.44 0.00
N GLU A 689 21.87 16.89 0.34
CA GLU A 689 22.26 18.31 0.27
C GLU A 689 22.09 18.89 -1.14
N LEU A 690 22.56 18.17 -2.17
CA LEU A 690 22.41 18.61 -3.57
C LEU A 690 20.94 18.64 -3.99
N LEU A 691 20.14 17.65 -3.59
CA LEU A 691 18.71 17.61 -3.93
C LEU A 691 17.95 18.78 -3.31
N ASP A 692 18.21 19.05 -2.02
CA ASP A 692 17.60 20.17 -1.31
C ASP A 692 18.02 21.51 -1.92
N GLU A 693 19.29 21.66 -2.34
CA GLU A 693 19.79 22.85 -3.01
C GLU A 693 19.17 23.07 -4.40
N LEU A 694 19.05 22.01 -5.21
CA LEU A 694 18.37 22.07 -6.53
C LEU A 694 16.91 22.52 -6.39
N LYS A 695 16.20 21.98 -5.40
CA LYS A 695 14.82 22.35 -5.10
C LYS A 695 14.72 23.79 -4.59
N ALA A 696 15.58 24.17 -3.63
CA ALA A 696 15.58 25.51 -3.02
C ALA A 696 15.85 26.61 -4.06
N ASN A 697 16.76 26.35 -4.99
CA ASN A 697 17.11 27.26 -6.07
C ASN A 697 16.11 27.23 -7.24
N ARG A 698 15.11 26.33 -7.21
CA ARG A 698 14.17 26.07 -8.32
C ARG A 698 14.92 25.90 -9.65
N ALA A 699 16.01 25.12 -9.62
CA ALA A 699 16.74 24.80 -10.84
C ALA A 699 15.78 24.16 -11.84
N PHE A 700 15.80 24.60 -13.11
CA PHE A 700 14.94 23.99 -14.12
C PHE A 700 15.17 22.47 -14.18
N ALA A 701 14.10 21.70 -14.20
CA ALA A 701 14.10 20.23 -14.18
C ALA A 701 14.68 19.61 -12.88
N TRP A 702 14.70 20.35 -11.76
CA TRP A 702 15.21 19.85 -10.47
C TRP A 702 14.56 18.53 -10.06
N LEU A 703 13.26 18.35 -10.34
CA LEU A 703 12.52 17.14 -10.01
C LEU A 703 13.07 15.92 -10.76
N SER A 704 13.20 16.02 -12.08
CA SER A 704 13.66 14.93 -12.94
C SER A 704 15.15 14.65 -12.80
N ILE A 705 15.98 15.69 -12.62
CA ILE A 705 17.40 15.58 -12.24
C ILE A 705 17.50 14.83 -10.91
N GLY A 706 16.75 15.25 -9.90
CA GLY A 706 16.78 14.63 -8.57
C GLY A 706 16.36 13.16 -8.59
N ALA A 707 15.30 12.82 -9.33
CA ALA A 707 14.87 11.44 -9.49
C ALA A 707 15.93 10.59 -10.20
N THR A 708 16.63 11.15 -11.19
CA THR A 708 17.75 10.48 -11.88
C THR A 708 18.93 10.25 -10.93
N LEU A 709 19.31 11.24 -10.12
CA LEU A 709 20.35 11.12 -9.11
C LEU A 709 20.02 10.04 -8.07
N LEU A 710 18.77 9.99 -7.59
CA LEU A 710 18.29 8.99 -6.64
C LEU A 710 18.20 7.57 -7.22
N SER A 711 18.03 7.43 -8.54
CA SER A 711 17.89 6.12 -9.19
C SER A 711 19.13 5.23 -9.08
N GLY A 712 20.31 5.83 -8.85
CA GLY A 712 21.57 5.09 -8.74
C GLY A 712 21.72 4.33 -7.44
N ALA A 713 22.48 3.24 -7.44
CA ALA A 713 22.80 2.51 -6.21
C ALA A 713 23.49 3.43 -5.18
N LYS A 714 23.32 3.13 -3.87
CA LYS A 714 23.88 3.95 -2.78
C LYS A 714 25.38 4.23 -2.91
N THR A 715 26.15 3.27 -3.42
CA THR A 715 27.59 3.43 -3.69
C THR A 715 27.87 4.42 -4.83
N THR A 716 27.04 4.44 -5.86
CA THR A 716 27.10 5.42 -6.96
C THR A 716 26.74 6.82 -6.45
N GLN A 717 25.68 6.93 -5.65
CA GLN A 717 25.28 8.20 -5.03
C GLN A 717 26.40 8.76 -4.13
N GLN A 718 27.03 7.90 -3.30
CA GLN A 718 28.20 8.31 -2.49
C GLN A 718 29.37 8.80 -3.32
N ARG A 719 29.60 8.20 -4.49
CA ARG A 719 30.63 8.65 -5.42
C ARG A 719 30.27 10.02 -5.97
N MET A 720 29.05 10.21 -6.45
CA MET A 720 28.55 11.49 -6.98
C MET A 720 28.65 12.61 -5.96
N ALA A 721 28.26 12.36 -4.70
CA ALA A 721 28.32 13.33 -3.61
C ALA A 721 29.75 13.84 -3.31
N ARG A 722 30.79 13.06 -3.64
CA ARG A 722 32.20 13.46 -3.42
C ARG A 722 32.79 14.24 -4.59
N ILE A 723 32.20 14.17 -5.78
CA ILE A 723 32.75 14.78 -6.99
C ILE A 723 33.00 16.28 -6.82
N PRO A 724 32.07 17.11 -6.31
CA PRO A 724 32.31 18.54 -6.16
C PRO A 724 33.57 18.83 -5.34
N ARG A 725 33.70 18.16 -4.19
CA ARG A 725 34.85 18.30 -3.30
C ARG A 725 36.15 17.85 -3.96
N ASP A 726 36.16 16.69 -4.60
CA ASP A 726 37.35 16.16 -5.29
C ASP A 726 37.82 17.09 -6.43
N LEU A 727 36.90 17.84 -7.05
CA LEU A 727 37.22 18.83 -8.08
C LEU A 727 37.76 20.14 -7.48
N LEU A 728 37.10 20.65 -6.43
CA LEU A 728 37.45 21.91 -5.75
C LEU A 728 38.77 21.82 -4.96
N ASP A 729 39.12 20.66 -4.42
CA ASP A 729 40.34 20.44 -3.64
C ASP A 729 41.61 20.38 -4.53
N ASP A 730 41.47 20.30 -5.86
CA ASP A 730 42.58 20.13 -6.82
C ASP A 730 42.36 20.96 -8.10
N PRO A 731 42.26 22.30 -8.07
CA PRO A 731 42.02 23.13 -9.26
C PRO A 731 43.22 23.09 -10.23
N PHE A 732 43.00 23.38 -11.53
CA PHE A 732 44.12 23.45 -12.48
C PHE A 732 44.92 24.76 -12.30
N GLU A 733 46.25 24.64 -12.35
CA GLU A 733 47.16 25.81 -12.28
C GLU A 733 47.06 26.74 -13.50
N ASP A 734 46.49 26.27 -14.62
CA ASP A 734 46.39 27.01 -15.88
C ASP A 734 45.11 27.85 -16.03
N GLY A 735 44.31 27.98 -14.95
CA GLY A 735 43.10 28.79 -14.93
C GLY A 735 41.91 28.19 -15.68
N ARG A 736 41.95 26.89 -16.00
CA ARG A 736 40.81 26.14 -16.54
C ARG A 736 40.02 25.45 -15.44
N GLY A 737 38.70 25.42 -15.59
CA GLY A 737 37.83 24.63 -14.73
C GLY A 737 38.06 23.12 -14.90
N ARG A 738 37.82 22.35 -13.84
CA ARG A 738 37.79 20.88 -13.89
C ARG A 738 36.37 20.37 -14.03
N SER A 739 36.23 19.27 -14.76
CA SER A 739 34.94 18.63 -15.02
C SER A 739 35.00 17.12 -14.82
N VAL A 740 33.93 16.55 -14.24
CA VAL A 740 33.62 15.12 -14.32
C VAL A 740 32.25 14.97 -14.97
N THR A 741 32.18 14.21 -16.06
CA THR A 741 30.93 13.91 -16.76
C THR A 741 30.61 12.43 -16.65
N ILE A 742 29.38 12.09 -16.26
CA ILE A 742 28.88 10.74 -16.06
C ILE A 742 27.64 10.54 -16.95
N PRO A 743 27.62 9.52 -17.82
CA PRO A 743 26.40 9.07 -18.44
C PRO A 743 25.56 8.27 -17.43
N MET A 744 24.28 8.59 -17.33
CA MET A 744 23.27 7.77 -16.66
C MET A 744 22.22 7.33 -17.67
N VAL A 745 21.76 6.09 -17.55
CA VAL A 745 20.73 5.51 -18.42
C VAL A 745 19.71 4.83 -17.54
N ASP A 746 18.44 4.91 -17.90
CA ASP A 746 17.36 4.18 -17.25
C ASP A 746 16.93 2.95 -18.05
N ALA A 747 16.10 2.09 -17.44
CA ALA A 747 15.62 0.86 -18.07
C ALA A 747 14.67 1.10 -19.26
N ARG A 748 14.14 2.31 -19.41
CA ARG A 748 13.22 2.72 -20.47
C ARG A 748 13.95 3.33 -21.67
N GLY A 749 15.29 3.36 -21.61
CA GLY A 749 16.15 3.88 -22.67
C GLY A 749 16.31 5.40 -22.65
N ASP A 750 15.88 6.08 -21.58
CA ASP A 750 16.20 7.49 -21.42
C ASP A 750 17.61 7.70 -20.84
N GLY A 751 18.31 8.67 -21.41
CA GLY A 751 19.73 8.89 -21.18
C GLY A 751 20.03 10.32 -20.72
N TRP A 752 20.89 10.41 -19.71
CA TRP A 752 21.30 11.65 -19.05
C TRP A 752 22.81 11.86 -19.09
N VAL A 753 23.24 13.04 -19.52
CA VAL A 753 24.58 13.56 -19.27
C VAL A 753 24.57 14.35 -17.97
N LEU A 754 25.29 13.87 -16.94
CA LEU A 754 25.46 14.63 -15.70
C LEU A 754 26.90 15.13 -15.59
N ALA A 755 27.08 16.44 -15.47
CA ALA A 755 28.39 17.07 -15.39
C ALA A 755 28.56 17.86 -14.10
N TRP A 756 29.64 17.61 -13.36
CA TRP A 756 30.09 18.45 -12.24
C TRP A 756 31.28 19.24 -12.71
N ILE A 757 31.20 20.57 -12.64
CA ILE A 757 32.16 21.47 -13.26
C ILE A 757 32.52 22.57 -12.27
N THR A 758 33.79 22.93 -12.21
CA THR A 758 34.32 24.01 -11.37
C THR A 758 34.59 25.25 -12.21
N ARG A 759 34.18 26.42 -11.72
CA ARG A 759 34.40 27.73 -12.33
C ARG A 759 35.62 28.40 -11.70
N PRO A 760 36.67 28.69 -12.49
CA PRO A 760 37.80 29.49 -12.02
C PRO A 760 37.40 30.93 -11.68
N PRO A 761 38.02 31.58 -10.69
CA PRO A 761 37.68 32.97 -10.32
C PRO A 761 37.94 34.00 -11.43
N SER A 762 38.80 33.66 -12.40
CA SER A 762 39.17 34.53 -13.52
C SER A 762 38.14 34.57 -14.65
N LYS A 763 37.18 33.63 -14.68
CA LYS A 763 36.16 33.55 -15.73
C LYS A 763 34.89 34.26 -15.30
N ASP A 764 34.30 35.05 -16.19
CA ASP A 764 32.95 35.58 -15.97
C ASP A 764 31.93 34.44 -15.83
N PHE A 765 30.91 34.65 -15.00
CA PHE A 765 29.96 33.60 -14.67
C PHE A 765 29.05 33.24 -15.86
N ASP A 766 28.52 34.23 -16.57
CA ASP A 766 27.56 34.02 -17.65
C ASP A 766 28.26 33.52 -18.92
N GLU A 767 29.46 34.04 -19.21
CA GLU A 767 30.30 33.52 -20.30
C GLU A 767 30.66 32.04 -20.06
N PHE A 768 31.06 31.69 -18.83
CA PHE A 768 31.38 30.31 -18.49
C PHE A 768 30.14 29.41 -18.53
N ALA A 769 28.99 29.89 -18.06
CA ALA A 769 27.75 29.13 -18.14
C ALA A 769 27.37 28.81 -19.60
N HIS A 770 27.51 29.76 -20.52
CA HIS A 770 27.28 29.55 -21.96
C HIS A 770 28.24 28.51 -22.57
N GLU A 771 29.54 28.62 -22.23
CA GLU A 771 30.56 27.63 -22.64
C GLU A 771 30.18 26.21 -22.16
N ILE A 772 29.72 26.09 -20.92
CA ILE A 772 29.33 24.79 -20.36
C ILE A 772 28.02 24.27 -20.97
N SER A 773 27.03 25.12 -21.23
CA SER A 773 25.81 24.74 -21.97
C SER A 773 26.17 24.11 -23.32
N THR A 774 27.01 24.79 -24.09
CA THR A 774 27.49 24.30 -25.38
C THR A 774 28.22 22.96 -25.23
N TYR A 775 29.07 22.81 -24.21
CA TYR A 775 29.77 21.55 -23.93
C TYR A 775 28.82 20.39 -23.61
N ILE A 776 27.82 20.60 -22.74
CA ILE A 776 26.91 19.52 -22.35
C ILE A 776 25.93 19.16 -23.46
N GLN A 777 25.51 20.10 -24.31
CA GLN A 777 24.76 19.82 -25.53
C GLN A 777 25.58 18.97 -26.50
N ALA A 778 26.84 19.35 -26.77
CA ALA A 778 27.75 18.57 -27.61
C ALA A 778 27.98 17.16 -27.04
N LYS A 779 28.09 17.01 -25.72
CA LYS A 779 28.20 15.71 -25.04
C LYS A 779 26.93 14.87 -25.15
N ALA A 780 25.77 15.49 -24.97
CA ALA A 780 24.48 14.84 -25.10
C ALA A 780 24.31 14.28 -26.51
N HIS A 781 24.59 15.09 -27.53
CA HIS A 781 24.58 14.66 -28.92
C HIS A 781 25.62 13.55 -29.20
N GLN A 782 26.85 13.69 -28.69
CA GLN A 782 27.89 12.65 -28.83
C GLN A 782 27.47 11.28 -28.29
N TRP A 783 26.66 11.25 -27.22
CA TRP A 783 26.16 10.02 -26.60
C TRP A 783 24.71 9.71 -26.96
N GLY A 784 24.08 10.45 -27.88
CA GLY A 784 22.66 10.26 -28.22
C GLY A 784 21.72 10.33 -27.01
N MET A 785 22.04 11.16 -26.02
CA MET A 785 21.26 11.33 -24.78
C MET A 785 20.35 12.55 -24.91
N ARG A 786 19.10 12.41 -24.47
CA ARG A 786 18.07 13.45 -24.63
C ARG A 786 18.17 14.59 -23.63
N ARG A 787 18.79 14.32 -22.48
CA ARG A 787 18.84 15.25 -21.35
C ARG A 787 20.27 15.41 -20.86
N ALA A 788 20.63 16.63 -20.51
CA ALA A 788 21.91 16.96 -19.90
C ALA A 788 21.74 17.98 -18.79
N ALA A 789 22.49 17.79 -17.71
CA ALA A 789 22.56 18.74 -16.61
C ALA A 789 24.01 19.00 -16.21
N ALA A 790 24.35 20.26 -15.94
CA ALA A 790 25.63 20.64 -15.36
C ALA A 790 25.44 21.34 -14.01
N PHE A 791 26.26 20.96 -13.04
CA PHE A 791 26.35 21.57 -11.71
C PHE A 791 27.63 22.41 -11.66
N LEU A 792 27.49 23.74 -11.69
CA LEU A 792 28.60 24.68 -11.70
C LEU A 792 28.97 25.08 -10.28
N TYR A 793 30.11 24.59 -9.79
CA TYR A 793 30.67 24.95 -8.49
C TYR A 793 31.69 26.07 -8.64
N ASP A 794 31.64 27.05 -7.75
CA ASP A 794 32.57 28.18 -7.78
C ASP A 794 33.84 27.86 -6.97
N GLU A 795 35.02 28.00 -7.56
CA GLU A 795 36.29 27.67 -6.90
C GLU A 795 36.63 28.61 -5.72
N ALA A 796 36.11 29.85 -5.70
CA ALA A 796 36.40 30.78 -4.62
C ALA A 796 35.51 30.55 -3.40
N THR A 797 34.22 30.27 -3.62
CA THR A 797 33.21 30.11 -2.57
C THR A 797 32.95 28.66 -2.19
N HIS A 798 33.37 27.71 -3.03
CA HIS A 798 33.09 26.27 -2.93
C HIS A 798 31.60 25.90 -2.99
N ALA A 799 30.71 26.86 -3.31
CA ALA A 799 29.27 26.66 -3.40
C ALA A 799 28.82 26.29 -4.82
N LEU A 800 27.64 25.65 -4.94
CA LEU A 800 26.98 25.48 -6.23
C LEU A 800 26.42 26.84 -6.67
N GLY A 801 26.94 27.39 -7.76
CA GLY A 801 26.53 28.69 -8.28
C GLY A 801 25.30 28.61 -9.19
N ARG A 802 25.29 27.68 -10.15
CA ARG A 802 24.18 27.51 -11.12
C ARG A 802 24.08 26.06 -11.58
N THR A 803 22.85 25.62 -11.82
CA THR A 803 22.57 24.37 -12.52
C THR A 803 22.09 24.71 -13.93
N LEU A 804 22.70 24.10 -14.93
CA LEU A 804 22.29 24.20 -16.33
C LEU A 804 21.55 22.94 -16.72
N TYR A 805 20.53 23.08 -17.55
CA TYR A 805 19.77 21.97 -18.11
C TYR A 805 19.63 22.16 -19.61
N GLU A 806 19.81 21.08 -20.36
CA GLU A 806 19.74 21.08 -21.82
C GLU A 806 18.99 19.84 -22.30
N SER A 807 18.07 20.02 -23.24
CA SER A 807 17.27 18.91 -23.78
C SER A 807 16.90 19.08 -25.26
N HIS A 808 17.87 18.79 -26.13
CA HIS A 808 17.67 18.80 -27.58
C HIS A 808 18.59 17.78 -28.29
N LEU A 809 18.03 17.05 -29.26
CA LEU A 809 18.76 16.14 -30.16
C LEU A 809 18.47 16.43 -31.65
N GLY A 810 17.84 17.57 -31.97
CA GLY A 810 17.66 18.03 -33.35
C GLY A 810 18.93 18.64 -33.91
N ASP A 811 18.78 19.52 -34.90
CA ASP A 811 19.91 20.16 -35.57
C ASP A 811 20.78 20.92 -34.57
N LEU A 812 22.09 20.67 -34.62
CA LEU A 812 23.04 21.35 -33.76
C LEU A 812 23.27 22.77 -34.27
N GLU A 813 23.20 23.74 -33.36
CA GLU A 813 23.71 25.07 -33.64
C GLU A 813 25.21 25.00 -34.04
N PRO A 814 25.69 25.86 -34.96
CA PRO A 814 27.06 25.79 -35.47
C PRO A 814 28.13 25.82 -34.37
N GLU A 815 27.86 26.53 -33.27
CA GLU A 815 28.74 26.59 -32.09
C GLU A 815 28.87 25.23 -31.39
N VAL A 816 27.77 24.48 -31.28
CA VAL A 816 27.72 23.16 -30.66
C VAL A 816 28.37 22.12 -31.56
N GLU A 817 28.20 22.21 -32.87
CA GLU A 817 28.89 21.37 -33.85
C GLU A 817 30.41 21.58 -33.78
N ALA A 818 30.85 22.84 -33.68
CA ALA A 818 32.26 23.16 -33.47
C ALA A 818 32.79 22.60 -32.14
N ALA A 819 31.99 22.64 -31.06
CA ALA A 819 32.35 22.02 -29.78
C ALA A 819 32.42 20.48 -29.87
N LEU A 820 31.47 19.84 -30.55
CA LEU A 820 31.43 18.41 -30.79
C LEU A 820 32.69 17.91 -31.49
N SER A 821 33.18 18.64 -32.50
CA SER A 821 34.41 18.30 -33.24
C SER A 821 35.68 18.26 -32.36
N LYS A 822 35.67 18.98 -31.22
CA LYS A 822 36.78 19.02 -30.25
C LYS A 822 36.71 17.88 -29.24
N LEU A 823 35.58 17.18 -29.15
CA LEU A 823 35.42 16.05 -28.23
C LEU A 823 36.12 14.80 -28.77
N ARG A 824 36.69 13.99 -27.87
CA ARG A 824 37.21 12.68 -28.25
C ARG A 824 36.09 11.80 -28.80
N PRO A 825 36.30 11.02 -29.88
CA PRO A 825 35.28 10.12 -30.43
C PRO A 825 34.70 9.18 -29.38
N ALA A 826 33.40 8.88 -29.48
CA ALA A 826 32.71 8.00 -28.53
C ALA A 826 33.37 6.61 -28.45
N ASP A 827 33.80 6.06 -29.59
CA ASP A 827 34.45 4.74 -29.68
C ASP A 827 35.79 4.66 -28.92
N ALA A 828 36.48 5.79 -28.79
CA ALA A 828 37.73 5.90 -28.04
C ALA A 828 37.52 5.83 -26.51
N LEU A 829 36.29 5.96 -26.02
CA LEU A 829 35.92 5.84 -24.60
C LEU A 829 35.66 4.39 -24.18
N SER A 830 35.22 3.55 -25.12
CA SER A 830 34.98 2.10 -24.94
C SER A 830 36.23 1.23 -25.11
N ALA A 831 37.32 1.77 -25.65
CA ALA A 831 38.58 1.06 -25.79
C ALA A 831 39.20 0.75 -24.41
N PRO A 832 39.64 -0.50 -24.13
CA PRO A 832 40.35 -0.82 -22.90
C PRO A 832 41.55 0.12 -22.76
N ARG A 833 41.62 0.88 -21.66
CA ARG A 833 42.82 1.68 -21.39
C ARG A 833 44.01 0.71 -21.38
N PRO A 834 45.07 0.96 -22.17
CA PRO A 834 46.26 0.14 -22.09
C PRO A 834 46.75 0.15 -20.64
N PRO A 835 47.16 -1.01 -20.09
CA PRO A 835 47.59 -1.08 -18.70
C PRO A 835 48.68 -0.03 -18.51
N LYS A 836 48.41 0.99 -17.67
CA LYS A 836 49.40 2.01 -17.33
C LYS A 836 50.65 1.28 -16.88
N THR A 837 51.72 1.40 -17.66
CA THR A 837 53.07 0.97 -17.32
C THR A 837 53.33 1.49 -15.91
N LYS A 838 53.47 0.57 -14.95
CA LYS A 838 53.83 0.90 -13.57
C LYS A 838 54.97 1.92 -13.64
N GLY A 839 54.71 3.13 -13.13
CA GLY A 839 55.70 4.18 -13.04
C GLY A 839 56.98 3.59 -12.47
N ARG A 840 58.05 3.68 -13.27
CA ARG A 840 59.40 3.26 -12.90
C ARG A 840 59.72 3.98 -11.59
N ALA A 841 59.78 3.24 -10.50
CA ALA A 841 60.11 3.79 -9.19
C ALA A 841 61.41 4.58 -9.31
N ARG A 842 61.37 5.88 -9.01
CA ARG A 842 62.55 6.73 -8.86
C ARG A 842 63.47 6.06 -7.83
N ASN A 843 64.61 5.54 -8.29
CA ASN A 843 65.70 5.09 -7.44
C ASN A 843 66.13 6.26 -6.54
N ARG A 844 65.75 6.22 -5.26
CA ARG A 844 66.42 6.98 -4.20
C ARG A 844 67.73 6.27 -3.90
N SER A 845 68.85 6.95 -4.19
CA SER A 845 70.20 6.54 -3.84
C SER A 845 70.34 6.37 -2.33
N SER A 846 70.54 5.13 -1.87
CA SER A 846 70.89 4.83 -0.48
C SER A 846 72.36 5.16 -0.23
N ALA A 847 72.61 6.17 0.60
CA ALA A 847 73.93 6.49 1.10
C ALA A 847 74.52 5.33 1.93
N LYS A 848 75.80 5.04 1.68
CA LYS A 848 76.65 4.05 2.35
C LYS A 848 76.64 4.23 3.88
N ARG A 849 76.41 3.15 4.64
CA ARG A 849 76.88 3.02 6.03
C ARG A 849 77.75 1.76 6.17
N LYS A 850 79.02 1.98 6.51
CA LYS A 850 80.13 1.01 6.59
C LYS A 850 79.85 -0.13 7.59
N ARG A 851 80.24 -1.34 7.19
CA ARG A 851 80.51 -2.51 8.06
C ARG A 851 81.92 -2.39 8.68
N LYS A 852 82.04 -2.64 9.99
CA LYS A 852 83.19 -3.24 10.70
C LYS A 852 82.60 -4.54 11.31
N GLY A 853 83.00 -5.77 10.98
CA GLY A 853 84.31 -6.43 11.18
C GLY A 853 84.42 -6.84 12.66
N GLY A 854 84.54 -8.10 13.10
CA GLY A 854 84.65 -9.45 12.51
C GLY A 854 85.03 -10.44 13.64
N ARG A 855 85.07 -11.75 13.38
CA ARG A 855 86.17 -12.67 13.80
C ARG A 855 85.88 -14.13 13.43
N CYS A 856 86.93 -14.70 12.81
CA CYS A 856 87.30 -16.10 12.55
C CYS A 856 86.31 -16.99 11.82
#